data_AF-A0AB34JV73-F1
#
_entry.id   AF-A0AB34JV73-F1
#
_cell.length_a   1.000
_cell.length_b   1.000
_cell.length_c   1.000
_cell.angle_alpha   90.00
_cell.angle_beta   90.00
_cell.angle_gamma   90.00
#
_symmetry.space_group_name_H-M   'P 1'
#
loop_
_entity.id
_entity.type
_entity.pdbx_description
1 polymer ?
#
loop_
_entity_poly.entity_id
_entity_poly.type
_entity_poly.pdbx_seq_one_letter_code
_entity_poly.pdbx_strand_id
1 'polypeptide(L)'
;MTPEANPPTEDDATASHKPSPEAVDLGKRMTAVQHFLLFAAVASPTAIGCLFFSVMGYGDDTYVWLNEQHYSTAGPIALAVGIAVLLHVLDASSWKGWLVLLRYAAFLAIALGLGVGCCLAAKTYPYASLQFIMLLIPASVFFTRRVLMSCTPLWRFFVSLSFSLLVVAALVIFYFTLWVFALDPPSSRIETGWNPDWTNYWGGEVKVYWRRRLECEPYNASGAQNDVDCYDAAFLWWFFPAMLSIALLLFALTCRLLSRTLKPTAAHPDIKLVKMLIQLVCLAFGMIYVAASIASAGLGLAKVVLLAMFCLVIVTLAVVGGSIGWDRLFEAIKPLFDTITASNSTFEYVLALGILCGIIPITFYLLVSFVHQSVFRRFFSPWCTLPPQGGSYFTEDTSHRLAKLRTKHWGSIWAKVIILGLVYLVMQVLVSQGVVVFLSGLNALLEPVHLAAVLVIFLAVGIAMFLIPIIPGVPVYICAGVMIPWNMMSDEEKQSTSSTAPSSFWNGVVIACVLSSALKFIAIAIQQEVIGRLLGQRVAIRAACGMNSSAMRSIRVVLQRPGMTADKSMILVGGPDWPTSVATGIMGLSLPQMLLGSVPVLVLIIPSVLLGAFQLLSSREGWEVLSDIVTLLALAMQLGAMIGFAAVVEKASVKYAADLAVLPIDEEVRVLDEQQEVFVKAWRDASDWTKANFPPVRKGFLLVGAALTIFAFHMSIGFRCFERVSVADRYHDPPISSNPFNVIRPPGWALLILFLLATACILIHRSWLTKRTNELVASGEYADAREGDEEKRTAPLPAAAINTPVRPPPEAKLQPAGHPGSFDVALNVPVPPAPALNVKESADHISRA
;
A
#
# COMPACT_ATOMS: atom_id res chain seq x y z
N MET A 1 17.47 76.73 -33.12
CA MET A 1 18.02 77.00 -31.77
C MET A 1 16.87 76.90 -30.80
N THR A 2 16.69 75.72 -30.23
CA THR A 2 15.62 75.38 -29.30
C THR A 2 16.27 74.60 -28.16
N PRO A 3 16.01 74.96 -26.88
CA PRO A 3 16.74 74.41 -25.74
C PRO A 3 16.17 73.06 -25.30
N GLU A 4 17.06 72.30 -24.65
CA GLU A 4 16.86 70.98 -24.06
C GLU A 4 15.65 70.89 -23.13
N ALA A 5 14.88 69.82 -23.29
CA ALA A 5 13.91 69.36 -22.30
C ALA A 5 14.34 67.95 -21.83
N ASN A 6 14.57 67.82 -20.54
CA ASN A 6 14.90 66.56 -19.87
C ASN A 6 13.75 65.54 -20.00
N PRO A 7 14.05 64.23 -20.10
CA PRO A 7 13.03 63.18 -20.09
C PRO A 7 12.41 63.01 -18.69
N PRO A 8 11.12 62.62 -18.60
CA PRO A 8 10.43 62.43 -17.34
C PRO A 8 10.91 61.18 -16.60
N THR A 9 11.01 61.32 -15.28
CA THR A 9 11.38 60.29 -14.31
C THR A 9 10.33 59.19 -14.18
N GLU A 10 10.81 57.96 -13.98
CA GLU A 10 10.12 56.67 -14.10
C GLU A 10 9.27 56.26 -12.87
N ASP A 11 8.72 57.22 -12.11
CA ASP A 11 8.10 56.95 -10.80
C ASP A 11 6.55 57.09 -10.73
N ASP A 12 5.85 57.41 -11.82
CA ASP A 12 4.38 57.63 -11.79
C ASP A 12 3.52 56.53 -12.47
N ALA A 13 4.08 55.34 -12.76
CA ALA A 13 3.37 54.29 -13.51
C ALA A 13 3.03 53.01 -12.70
N THR A 14 2.93 53.07 -11.36
CA THR A 14 2.50 51.91 -10.56
C THR A 14 1.41 52.22 -9.51
N ALA A 15 0.45 53.07 -9.84
CA ALA A 15 -0.85 53.06 -9.14
C ALA A 15 -1.70 51.86 -9.62
N SER A 16 -1.26 50.64 -9.28
CA SER A 16 -2.09 49.45 -9.46
C SER A 16 -3.24 49.51 -8.46
N HIS A 17 -4.45 49.62 -8.98
CA HIS A 17 -5.70 49.54 -8.25
C HIS A 17 -5.72 48.20 -7.49
N LYS A 18 -5.43 48.19 -6.18
CA LYS A 18 -5.71 47.03 -5.33
C LYS A 18 -7.24 46.90 -5.24
N PRO A 19 -7.86 45.84 -5.81
CA PRO A 19 -9.28 45.63 -5.59
C PRO A 19 -9.52 45.39 -4.10
N SER A 20 -10.56 46.02 -3.55
CA SER A 20 -10.97 45.83 -2.16
C SER A 20 -11.19 44.34 -1.86
N PRO A 21 -10.70 43.81 -0.73
CA PRO A 21 -10.78 42.39 -0.39
C PRO A 21 -12.21 41.85 -0.18
N GLU A 22 -13.23 42.71 -0.21
CA GLU A 22 -14.64 42.33 -0.02
C GLU A 22 -15.40 42.00 -1.32
N ALA A 23 -14.78 42.15 -2.50
CA ALA A 23 -15.40 41.88 -3.81
C ALA A 23 -14.86 40.61 -4.52
N VAL A 24 -14.03 39.81 -3.86
CA VAL A 24 -13.46 38.59 -4.45
C VAL A 24 -14.36 37.38 -4.15
N ASP A 25 -15.20 37.08 -5.13
CA ASP A 25 -15.68 35.74 -5.47
C ASP A 25 -16.70 35.11 -4.51
N LEU A 26 -17.91 35.67 -4.51
CA LEU A 26 -19.14 34.90 -4.30
C LEU A 26 -19.30 33.92 -5.48
N GLY A 27 -18.44 32.88 -5.50
CA GLY A 27 -18.29 31.98 -6.63
C GLY A 27 -19.65 31.46 -7.07
N LYS A 28 -19.91 31.54 -8.38
CA LYS A 28 -21.14 31.09 -9.04
C LYS A 28 -21.45 29.65 -8.62
N ARG A 29 -22.63 29.40 -8.04
CA ARG A 29 -23.10 28.04 -7.71
C ARG A 29 -23.06 27.20 -9.00
N MET A 30 -22.65 25.94 -8.90
CA MET A 30 -22.74 25.04 -10.04
C MET A 30 -24.21 24.93 -10.44
N THR A 31 -24.49 25.00 -11.74
CA THR A 31 -25.86 24.87 -12.25
C THR A 31 -26.29 23.40 -12.20
N ALA A 32 -27.60 23.15 -12.20
CA ALA A 32 -28.13 21.77 -12.28
C ALA A 32 -27.61 21.03 -13.53
N VAL A 33 -27.49 21.75 -14.66
CA VAL A 33 -26.92 21.23 -15.92
C VAL A 33 -25.47 20.79 -15.71
N GLN A 34 -24.66 21.58 -15.01
CA GLN A 34 -23.28 21.19 -14.70
C GLN A 34 -23.24 19.92 -13.83
N HIS A 35 -24.04 19.86 -12.76
CA HIS A 35 -24.14 18.64 -11.95
C HIS A 35 -24.53 17.41 -12.78
N PHE A 36 -25.52 17.57 -13.68
CA PHE A 36 -25.96 16.51 -14.58
C PHE A 36 -24.86 16.07 -15.56
N LEU A 37 -24.17 17.01 -16.21
CA LEU A 37 -23.08 16.69 -17.14
C LEU A 37 -21.93 15.94 -16.45
N LEU A 38 -21.63 16.29 -15.19
CA LEU A 38 -20.61 15.58 -14.41
C LEU A 38 -21.07 14.19 -13.99
N PHE A 39 -22.35 14.04 -13.62
CA PHE A 39 -22.97 12.74 -13.39
C PHE A 39 -22.91 11.87 -14.65
N ALA A 40 -23.32 12.40 -15.81
CA ALA A 40 -23.27 11.70 -17.09
C ALA A 40 -21.84 11.31 -17.48
N ALA A 41 -20.86 12.18 -17.23
CA ALA A 41 -19.45 11.87 -17.47
C ALA A 41 -18.96 10.66 -16.65
N VAL A 42 -19.50 10.42 -15.46
CA VAL A 42 -19.19 9.22 -14.68
C VAL A 42 -20.07 8.03 -15.10
N ALA A 43 -21.38 8.26 -15.22
CA ALA A 43 -22.38 7.22 -15.43
C ALA A 43 -22.22 6.55 -16.81
N SER A 44 -21.99 7.30 -17.88
CA SER A 44 -21.88 6.75 -19.24
C SER A 44 -20.74 5.75 -19.42
N PRO A 45 -19.45 6.07 -19.12
CA PRO A 45 -18.38 5.09 -19.24
C PRO A 45 -18.53 3.92 -18.26
N THR A 46 -19.12 4.16 -17.08
CA THR A 46 -19.45 3.09 -16.12
C THR A 46 -20.47 2.12 -16.72
N ALA A 47 -21.55 2.65 -17.32
CA ALA A 47 -22.57 1.86 -17.99
C ALA A 47 -22.00 1.08 -19.19
N ILE A 48 -21.12 1.67 -19.99
CA ILE A 48 -20.40 0.98 -21.08
C ILE A 48 -19.57 -0.18 -20.51
N GLY A 49 -18.85 0.04 -19.41
CA GLY A 49 -18.10 -1.01 -18.73
C GLY A 49 -18.99 -2.15 -18.25
N CYS A 50 -20.09 -1.84 -17.58
CA CYS A 50 -21.04 -2.86 -17.14
C CYS A 50 -21.75 -3.56 -18.30
N LEU A 51 -22.00 -2.88 -19.41
CA LEU A 51 -22.70 -3.45 -20.56
C LEU A 51 -21.82 -4.37 -21.40
N PHE A 52 -20.55 -4.02 -21.63
CA PHE A 52 -19.68 -4.77 -22.54
C PHE A 52 -18.58 -5.57 -21.83
N PHE A 53 -18.26 -5.26 -20.57
CA PHE A 53 -17.16 -5.87 -19.82
C PHE A 53 -17.64 -6.51 -18.52
N SER A 54 -18.95 -6.75 -18.40
CA SER A 54 -19.52 -7.57 -17.33
C SER A 54 -20.54 -8.56 -17.87
N VAL A 55 -20.63 -9.68 -17.17
CA VAL A 55 -21.58 -10.77 -17.43
C VAL A 55 -23.04 -10.32 -17.31
N MET A 56 -23.28 -9.25 -16.54
CA MET A 56 -24.58 -8.60 -16.43
C MET A 56 -25.08 -8.01 -17.76
N GLY A 57 -24.16 -7.74 -18.70
CA GLY A 57 -24.46 -7.40 -20.10
C GLY A 57 -23.90 -8.45 -21.07
N TYR A 58 -23.12 -8.00 -22.04
CA TYR A 58 -22.48 -8.77 -23.12
C TYR A 58 -21.00 -9.12 -22.83
N GLY A 59 -20.61 -9.15 -21.55
CA GLY A 59 -19.20 -9.35 -21.17
C GLY A 59 -18.62 -10.70 -21.59
N ASP A 60 -19.39 -11.78 -21.53
CA ASP A 60 -18.94 -13.09 -22.03
C ASP A 60 -18.68 -13.11 -23.53
N ASP A 61 -19.58 -12.58 -24.34
CA ASP A 61 -19.44 -12.54 -25.79
C ASP A 61 -18.23 -11.69 -26.14
N THR A 62 -18.06 -10.58 -25.43
CA THR A 62 -16.89 -9.72 -25.57
C THR A 62 -15.61 -10.46 -25.18
N TYR A 63 -15.59 -11.21 -24.06
CA TYR A 63 -14.42 -11.98 -23.63
C TYR A 63 -14.08 -13.11 -24.60
N VAL A 64 -15.07 -13.90 -25.01
CA VAL A 64 -14.90 -15.00 -25.98
C VAL A 64 -14.41 -14.44 -27.30
N TRP A 65 -15.04 -13.38 -27.80
CA TRP A 65 -14.60 -12.72 -29.03
C TRP A 65 -13.15 -12.22 -28.93
N LEU A 66 -12.76 -11.61 -27.82
CA LEU A 66 -11.38 -11.17 -27.57
C LEU A 66 -10.40 -12.35 -27.44
N ASN A 67 -10.83 -13.46 -26.84
CA ASN A 67 -10.03 -14.67 -26.64
C ASN A 67 -9.79 -15.44 -27.94
N GLU A 68 -10.76 -15.42 -28.85
CA GLU A 68 -10.68 -16.00 -30.20
C GLU A 68 -9.77 -15.19 -31.13
N GLN A 69 -9.53 -13.91 -30.83
CA GLN A 69 -8.59 -13.11 -31.61
C GLN A 69 -7.15 -13.64 -31.43
N HIS A 70 -6.65 -14.39 -32.41
CA HIS A 70 -5.26 -14.86 -32.46
C HIS A 70 -4.21 -13.75 -32.71
N TYR A 71 -4.60 -12.48 -32.63
CA TYR A 71 -3.70 -11.36 -32.89
C TYR A 71 -2.68 -11.18 -31.77
N SER A 72 -1.45 -10.85 -32.15
CA SER A 72 -0.40 -10.53 -31.18
C SER A 72 -0.76 -9.24 -30.44
N THR A 73 -1.05 -9.39 -29.15
CA THR A 73 -1.27 -8.30 -28.18
C THR A 73 -0.13 -7.27 -28.21
N ALA A 74 1.09 -7.73 -28.50
CA ALA A 74 2.27 -6.90 -28.58
C ALA A 74 2.23 -5.89 -29.75
N GLY A 75 1.51 -6.18 -30.84
CA GLY A 75 1.48 -5.33 -32.04
C GLY A 75 0.93 -3.92 -31.78
N PRO A 76 -0.35 -3.78 -31.36
CA PRO A 76 -0.95 -2.48 -31.08
C PRO A 76 -0.24 -1.70 -29.97
N ILE A 77 0.24 -2.40 -28.93
CA ILE A 77 1.00 -1.79 -27.83
C ILE A 77 2.34 -1.27 -28.34
N ALA A 78 3.09 -2.07 -29.11
CA ALA A 78 4.37 -1.67 -29.68
C ALA A 78 4.20 -0.49 -30.65
N LEU A 79 3.13 -0.48 -31.45
CA LEU A 79 2.81 0.65 -32.33
C LEU A 79 2.52 1.92 -31.52
N ALA A 80 1.68 1.83 -30.49
CA ALA A 80 1.37 2.97 -29.62
C ALA A 80 2.63 3.52 -28.91
N VAL A 81 3.46 2.63 -28.35
CA VAL A 81 4.74 3.01 -27.77
C VAL A 81 5.67 3.62 -28.82
N GLY A 82 5.72 3.07 -30.03
CA GLY A 82 6.49 3.60 -31.15
C GLY A 82 6.07 5.01 -31.56
N ILE A 83 4.76 5.28 -31.64
CA ILE A 83 4.22 6.62 -31.91
C ILE A 83 4.59 7.58 -30.76
N ALA A 84 4.47 7.14 -29.51
CA ALA A 84 4.85 7.96 -28.35
C ALA A 84 6.34 8.33 -28.35
N VAL A 85 7.20 7.35 -28.65
CA VAL A 85 8.64 7.58 -28.83
C VAL A 85 8.90 8.54 -29.97
N LEU A 86 8.24 8.37 -31.11
CA LEU A 86 8.40 9.25 -32.27
C LEU A 86 8.00 10.69 -31.94
N LEU A 87 6.86 10.90 -31.28
CA LEU A 87 6.43 12.22 -30.82
C LEU A 87 7.46 12.86 -29.88
N HIS A 88 8.07 12.07 -29.00
CA HIS A 88 9.10 12.59 -28.10
C HIS A 88 10.41 12.92 -28.83
N VAL A 89 10.87 12.04 -29.73
CA VAL A 89 12.10 12.21 -30.52
C VAL A 89 11.99 13.40 -31.47
N LEU A 90 10.79 13.70 -31.99
CA LEU A 90 10.54 14.84 -32.86
C LEU A 90 10.17 16.12 -32.09
N ASP A 91 10.26 16.10 -30.76
CA ASP A 91 9.84 17.17 -29.87
C ASP A 91 8.46 17.76 -30.24
N ALA A 92 7.44 16.89 -30.31
CA ALA A 92 6.08 17.31 -30.63
C ALA A 92 5.52 18.36 -29.64
N SER A 93 6.16 18.54 -28.48
CA SER A 93 5.78 19.55 -27.49
C SER A 93 5.91 20.98 -28.05
N SER A 94 6.93 21.23 -28.88
CA SER A 94 7.24 22.55 -29.46
C SER A 94 6.51 22.84 -30.77
N TRP A 95 5.79 21.86 -31.33
CA TRP A 95 5.04 22.00 -32.57
C TRP A 95 3.95 23.08 -32.47
N LYS A 96 3.84 23.92 -33.51
CA LYS A 96 2.86 25.01 -33.64
C LYS A 96 2.00 24.84 -34.90
N GLY A 97 0.86 25.52 -34.95
CA GLY A 97 -0.04 25.49 -36.12
C GLY A 97 -0.69 24.12 -36.34
N TRP A 98 -0.78 23.67 -37.59
CA TRP A 98 -1.46 22.41 -37.96
C TRP A 98 -0.81 21.16 -37.34
N LEU A 99 0.50 21.21 -37.03
CA LEU A 99 1.21 20.12 -36.38
C LEU A 99 0.68 19.81 -34.97
N VAL A 100 0.05 20.79 -34.30
CA VAL A 100 -0.64 20.56 -33.02
C VAL A 100 -1.80 19.58 -33.19
N LEU A 101 -2.52 19.65 -34.32
CA LEU A 101 -3.58 18.70 -34.64
C LEU A 101 -3.01 17.29 -34.86
N LEU A 102 -1.88 17.17 -35.57
CA LEU A 102 -1.17 15.90 -35.75
C LEU A 102 -0.75 15.31 -34.41
N ARG A 103 -0.25 16.13 -33.48
CA ARG A 103 0.10 15.70 -32.12
C ARG A 103 -1.12 15.15 -31.37
N TYR A 104 -2.26 15.84 -31.43
CA TYR A 104 -3.49 15.34 -30.79
C TYR A 104 -4.00 14.06 -31.43
N ALA A 105 -3.95 13.95 -32.76
CA ALA A 105 -4.30 12.74 -33.49
C ALA A 105 -3.37 11.58 -33.09
N ALA A 106 -2.07 11.83 -32.94
CA ALA A 106 -1.11 10.83 -32.49
C ALA A 106 -1.34 10.42 -31.02
N PHE A 107 -1.67 11.35 -30.11
CA PHE A 107 -2.07 10.98 -28.74
C PHE A 107 -3.34 10.13 -28.71
N LEU A 108 -4.32 10.43 -29.57
CA LEU A 108 -5.51 9.60 -29.72
C LEU A 108 -5.14 8.21 -30.26
N ALA A 109 -4.27 8.12 -31.26
CA ALA A 109 -3.79 6.85 -31.80
C ALA A 109 -3.04 6.02 -30.76
N ILE A 110 -2.22 6.66 -29.90
CA ILE A 110 -1.56 6.00 -28.77
C ILE A 110 -2.59 5.44 -27.79
N ALA A 111 -3.58 6.24 -27.39
CA ALA A 111 -4.62 5.81 -26.46
C ALA A 111 -5.44 4.64 -27.03
N LEU A 112 -5.81 4.70 -28.31
CA LEU A 112 -6.53 3.63 -29.00
C LEU A 112 -5.66 2.38 -29.16
N GLY A 113 -4.40 2.50 -29.55
CA GLY A 113 -3.48 1.37 -29.70
C GLY A 113 -3.21 0.65 -28.38
N LEU A 114 -3.03 1.40 -27.28
CA LEU A 114 -2.94 0.82 -25.94
C LEU A 114 -4.25 0.14 -25.52
N GLY A 115 -5.39 0.75 -25.83
CA GLY A 115 -6.71 0.19 -25.54
C GLY A 115 -6.97 -1.13 -26.25
N VAL A 116 -6.77 -1.15 -27.56
CA VAL A 116 -6.87 -2.36 -28.38
C VAL A 116 -5.88 -3.42 -27.87
N GLY A 117 -4.65 -3.03 -27.59
CA GLY A 117 -3.64 -3.93 -27.02
C GLY A 117 -4.07 -4.57 -25.69
N CYS A 118 -4.63 -3.78 -24.77
CA CYS A 118 -5.15 -4.28 -23.49
C CYS A 118 -6.37 -5.19 -23.67
N CYS A 119 -7.26 -4.87 -24.62
CA CYS A 119 -8.41 -5.71 -24.93
C CYS A 119 -7.98 -7.05 -25.52
N LEU A 120 -7.08 -7.05 -26.51
CA LEU A 120 -6.55 -8.29 -27.10
C LEU A 120 -5.75 -9.12 -26.07
N ALA A 121 -5.22 -8.48 -25.03
CA ALA A 121 -4.54 -9.17 -23.94
C ALA A 121 -5.47 -9.93 -22.99
N ALA A 122 -6.79 -9.91 -23.18
CA ALA A 122 -7.76 -10.58 -22.30
C ALA A 122 -7.47 -12.06 -22.06
N LYS A 123 -6.94 -12.80 -23.05
CA LYS A 123 -6.58 -14.22 -22.87
C LYS A 123 -5.46 -14.43 -21.84
N THR A 124 -4.40 -13.63 -21.95
CA THR A 124 -3.21 -13.75 -21.09
C THR A 124 -3.40 -13.02 -19.76
N TYR A 125 -4.13 -11.90 -19.82
CA TYR A 125 -4.38 -10.97 -18.73
C TYR A 125 -5.86 -10.54 -18.77
N PRO A 126 -6.78 -11.37 -18.24
CA PRO A 126 -8.23 -11.13 -18.27
C PRO A 126 -8.68 -9.79 -17.70
N TYR A 127 -7.87 -9.23 -16.80
CA TYR A 127 -8.11 -7.93 -16.19
C TYR A 127 -7.70 -6.74 -17.07
N ALA A 128 -6.85 -6.90 -18.08
CA ALA A 128 -6.24 -5.78 -18.81
C ALA A 128 -7.31 -4.95 -19.55
N SER A 129 -8.28 -5.63 -20.17
CA SER A 129 -9.46 -5.02 -20.78
C SER A 129 -10.32 -4.27 -19.75
N LEU A 130 -10.60 -4.91 -18.62
CA LEU A 130 -11.36 -4.36 -17.50
C LEU A 130 -10.71 -3.07 -16.95
N GLN A 131 -9.39 -3.05 -16.85
CA GLN A 131 -8.66 -1.87 -16.42
C GLN A 131 -8.72 -0.73 -17.44
N PHE A 132 -8.55 -1.05 -18.72
CA PHE A 132 -8.58 -0.02 -19.75
C PHE A 132 -9.95 0.68 -19.79
N ILE A 133 -11.04 -0.08 -19.68
CA ILE A 133 -12.38 0.51 -19.66
C ILE A 133 -12.59 1.40 -18.41
N MET A 134 -12.01 1.03 -17.27
CA MET A 134 -12.02 1.88 -16.05
C MET A 134 -11.32 3.23 -16.26
N LEU A 135 -10.33 3.32 -17.16
CA LEU A 135 -9.65 4.59 -17.50
C LEU A 135 -10.54 5.56 -18.30
N LEU A 136 -11.65 5.09 -18.90
CA LEU A 136 -12.58 5.99 -19.59
C LEU A 136 -13.34 6.92 -18.63
N ILE A 137 -13.56 6.49 -17.38
CA ILE A 137 -14.22 7.31 -16.35
C ILE A 137 -13.42 8.58 -16.07
N PRO A 138 -12.13 8.53 -15.69
CA PRO A 138 -11.36 9.76 -15.48
C PRO A 138 -11.10 10.52 -16.77
N ALA A 139 -10.96 9.86 -17.93
CA ALA A 139 -10.78 10.55 -19.19
C ALA A 139 -11.99 11.42 -19.55
N SER A 140 -13.21 10.90 -19.38
CA SER A 140 -14.44 11.64 -19.60
C SER A 140 -14.67 12.73 -18.55
N VAL A 141 -14.36 12.48 -17.27
CA VAL A 141 -14.38 13.51 -16.22
C VAL A 141 -13.41 14.64 -16.53
N PHE A 142 -12.19 14.31 -16.97
CA PHE A 142 -11.18 15.29 -17.37
C PHE A 142 -11.64 16.11 -18.58
N PHE A 143 -12.22 15.45 -19.59
CA PHE A 143 -12.78 16.12 -20.76
C PHE A 143 -13.90 17.10 -20.35
N THR A 144 -14.86 16.66 -19.55
CA THR A 144 -15.95 17.49 -19.01
C THR A 144 -15.40 18.67 -18.22
N ARG A 145 -14.40 18.46 -17.37
CA ARG A 145 -13.74 19.52 -16.62
C ARG A 145 -13.11 20.57 -17.54
N ARG A 146 -12.32 20.12 -18.52
CA ARG A 146 -11.53 20.99 -19.38
C ARG A 146 -12.39 21.76 -20.40
N VAL A 147 -13.37 21.09 -20.99
CA VAL A 147 -14.17 21.64 -22.10
C VAL A 147 -15.45 22.29 -21.60
N LEU A 148 -16.21 21.62 -20.74
CA LEU A 148 -17.56 22.04 -20.37
C LEU A 148 -17.60 22.85 -19.05
N MET A 149 -16.57 22.74 -18.23
CA MET A 149 -16.56 23.31 -16.87
C MET A 149 -15.31 24.11 -16.54
N SER A 150 -14.61 24.68 -17.52
CA SER A 150 -13.33 25.38 -17.32
C SER A 150 -13.42 26.49 -16.25
N CYS A 151 -14.53 27.21 -16.17
CA CYS A 151 -14.75 28.33 -15.24
C CYS A 151 -15.22 27.92 -13.83
N THR A 152 -15.47 26.64 -13.56
CA THR A 152 -15.97 26.20 -12.24
C THR A 152 -14.84 26.18 -11.21
N PRO A 153 -15.04 26.67 -9.97
CA PRO A 153 -14.03 26.57 -8.92
C PRO A 153 -13.78 25.12 -8.53
N LEU A 154 -12.50 24.78 -8.38
CA LEU A 154 -12.01 23.41 -8.33
C LEU A 154 -12.57 22.60 -7.14
N TRP A 155 -12.69 23.22 -5.96
CA TRP A 155 -13.24 22.55 -4.78
C TRP A 155 -14.71 22.15 -4.97
N ARG A 156 -15.52 22.96 -5.68
CA ARG A 156 -16.93 22.63 -5.96
C ARG A 156 -17.04 21.51 -6.98
N PHE A 157 -16.21 21.55 -8.01
CA PHE A 157 -16.07 20.47 -8.97
C PHE A 157 -15.81 19.14 -8.26
N PHE A 158 -14.83 19.09 -7.35
CA PHE A 158 -14.52 17.85 -6.61
C PHE A 158 -15.59 17.42 -5.61
N VAL A 159 -16.32 18.36 -4.98
CA VAL A 159 -17.50 18.00 -4.15
C VAL A 159 -18.57 17.34 -5.04
N SER A 160 -18.90 17.95 -6.17
CA SER A 160 -19.90 17.41 -7.08
C SER A 160 -19.46 16.09 -7.68
N LEU A 161 -18.19 15.96 -8.09
CA LEU A 161 -17.64 14.73 -8.65
C LEU A 161 -17.71 13.60 -7.62
N SER A 162 -17.33 13.88 -6.37
CA SER A 162 -17.43 12.92 -5.26
C SER A 162 -18.86 12.40 -5.08
N PHE A 163 -19.87 13.30 -5.14
CA PHE A 163 -21.27 12.89 -5.05
C PHE A 163 -21.71 12.07 -6.27
N SER A 164 -21.37 12.50 -7.48
CA SER A 164 -21.66 11.74 -8.72
C SER A 164 -21.05 10.34 -8.68
N LEU A 165 -19.78 10.21 -8.27
CA LEU A 165 -19.10 8.93 -8.11
C LEU A 165 -19.78 8.05 -7.05
N LEU A 166 -20.16 8.61 -5.91
CA LEU A 166 -20.86 7.88 -4.83
C LEU A 166 -22.21 7.35 -5.31
N VAL A 167 -23.01 8.18 -5.98
CA VAL A 167 -24.33 7.79 -6.50
C VAL A 167 -24.19 6.71 -7.57
N VAL A 168 -23.28 6.88 -8.53
CA VAL A 168 -23.06 5.86 -9.57
C VAL A 168 -22.57 4.54 -8.95
N ALA A 169 -21.65 4.59 -7.99
CA ALA A 169 -21.19 3.39 -7.28
C ALA A 169 -22.33 2.68 -6.55
N ALA A 170 -23.19 3.45 -5.85
CA ALA A 170 -24.36 2.91 -5.16
C ALA A 170 -25.37 2.27 -6.13
N LEU A 171 -25.60 2.89 -7.30
CA LEU A 171 -26.48 2.34 -8.33
C LEU A 171 -25.92 1.05 -8.93
N VAL A 172 -24.63 1.01 -9.26
CA VAL A 172 -24.00 -0.19 -9.84
C VAL A 172 -24.00 -1.34 -8.85
N ILE A 173 -23.60 -1.12 -7.59
CA ILE A 173 -23.60 -2.20 -6.58
C ILE A 173 -25.02 -2.68 -6.27
N PHE A 174 -25.99 -1.76 -6.21
CA PHE A 174 -27.38 -2.11 -5.99
C PHE A 174 -27.94 -2.94 -7.15
N TYR A 175 -27.73 -2.49 -8.39
CA TYR A 175 -28.18 -3.22 -9.57
C TYR A 175 -27.48 -4.58 -9.72
N PHE A 176 -26.16 -4.65 -9.47
CA PHE A 176 -25.43 -5.91 -9.45
C PHE A 176 -25.99 -6.87 -8.40
N THR A 177 -26.29 -6.39 -7.19
CA THR A 177 -26.89 -7.20 -6.13
C THR A 177 -28.27 -7.70 -6.52
N LEU A 178 -29.11 -6.84 -7.10
CA LEU A 178 -30.42 -7.25 -7.64
C LEU A 178 -30.25 -8.28 -8.76
N TRP A 179 -29.31 -8.07 -9.68
CA TRP A 179 -29.05 -8.99 -10.77
C TRP A 179 -28.63 -10.37 -10.26
N VAL A 180 -27.70 -10.42 -9.30
CA VAL A 180 -27.22 -11.67 -8.70
C VAL A 180 -28.34 -12.45 -8.01
N PHE A 181 -29.22 -11.78 -7.26
CA PHE A 181 -30.13 -12.47 -6.33
C PHE A 181 -31.62 -12.44 -6.71
N ALA A 182 -32.06 -11.55 -7.60
CA ALA A 182 -33.48 -11.27 -7.79
C ALA A 182 -33.93 -11.08 -9.25
N LEU A 183 -33.03 -10.78 -10.19
CA LEU A 183 -33.38 -10.62 -11.60
C LEU A 183 -33.05 -11.88 -12.39
N ASP A 184 -33.84 -12.13 -13.42
CA ASP A 184 -33.60 -13.21 -14.37
C ASP A 184 -32.32 -12.95 -15.20
N PRO A 185 -31.65 -14.01 -15.69
CA PRO A 185 -30.55 -13.85 -16.63
C PRO A 185 -31.01 -13.13 -17.91
N PRO A 186 -30.18 -12.25 -18.50
CA PRO A 186 -30.54 -11.56 -19.75
C PRO A 186 -30.79 -12.56 -20.90
N SER A 187 -31.68 -12.22 -21.83
CA SER A 187 -32.07 -13.12 -22.92
C SER A 187 -30.90 -13.61 -23.78
N SER A 188 -29.87 -12.77 -23.98
CA SER A 188 -28.62 -13.15 -24.67
C SER A 188 -27.89 -14.32 -24.00
N ARG A 189 -28.10 -14.54 -22.70
CA ARG A 189 -27.52 -15.66 -21.95
C ARG A 189 -28.26 -16.95 -22.18
N ILE A 190 -29.58 -16.85 -22.26
CA ILE A 190 -30.43 -18.00 -22.53
C ILE A 190 -30.07 -18.60 -23.90
N GLU A 191 -29.80 -17.75 -24.88
CA GLU A 191 -29.34 -18.15 -26.22
C GLU A 191 -27.98 -18.84 -26.22
N THR A 192 -27.08 -18.48 -25.30
CA THR A 192 -25.73 -19.06 -25.19
C THR A 192 -25.68 -20.29 -24.25
N GLY A 193 -26.83 -20.78 -23.80
CA GLY A 193 -26.94 -22.01 -23.00
C GLY A 193 -27.02 -21.80 -21.49
N TRP A 194 -27.32 -20.58 -21.03
CA TRP A 194 -27.66 -20.32 -19.62
C TRP A 194 -29.10 -20.72 -19.34
N ASN A 195 -29.33 -21.61 -18.38
CA ASN A 195 -30.70 -22.04 -18.07
C ASN A 195 -31.47 -20.89 -17.36
N PRO A 196 -32.67 -20.51 -17.82
CA PRO A 196 -33.50 -19.50 -17.16
C PRO A 196 -33.77 -19.77 -15.67
N ASP A 197 -33.78 -21.04 -15.26
CA ASP A 197 -34.03 -21.43 -13.87
C ASP A 197 -32.81 -21.20 -12.96
N TRP A 198 -31.64 -20.90 -13.53
CA TRP A 198 -30.42 -20.67 -12.77
C TRP A 198 -30.37 -19.27 -12.19
N THR A 199 -29.91 -19.17 -10.94
CA THR A 199 -29.56 -17.88 -10.35
C THR A 199 -28.33 -17.28 -11.03
N ASN A 200 -28.21 -15.94 -11.05
CA ASN A 200 -27.02 -15.23 -11.55
C ASN A 200 -25.83 -15.26 -10.57
N TYR A 201 -25.98 -16.02 -9.49
CA TYR A 201 -25.00 -16.22 -8.44
C TYR A 201 -23.80 -17.01 -8.96
N TRP A 202 -22.59 -16.65 -8.53
CA TRP A 202 -21.36 -17.36 -8.90
C TRP A 202 -21.26 -18.75 -8.24
N GLY A 203 -22.10 -19.69 -8.67
CA GLY A 203 -22.22 -21.04 -8.10
C GLY A 203 -21.97 -22.13 -9.12
N GLY A 204 -22.23 -23.39 -8.71
CA GLY A 204 -21.95 -24.58 -9.51
C GLY A 204 -22.50 -24.51 -10.94
N GLU A 205 -23.74 -24.05 -11.11
CA GLU A 205 -24.41 -23.94 -12.42
C GLU A 205 -23.74 -22.89 -13.32
N VAL A 206 -23.52 -21.69 -12.79
CA VAL A 206 -22.83 -20.60 -13.50
C VAL A 206 -21.40 -20.98 -13.86
N LYS A 207 -20.69 -21.68 -12.97
CA LYS A 207 -19.35 -22.21 -13.27
C LYS A 207 -19.37 -23.27 -14.37
N VAL A 208 -20.37 -24.14 -14.39
CA VAL A 208 -20.55 -25.14 -15.44
C VAL A 208 -20.86 -24.45 -16.78
N TYR A 209 -21.66 -23.38 -16.77
CA TYR A 209 -21.84 -22.54 -17.95
C TYR A 209 -20.50 -22.01 -18.46
N TRP A 210 -19.72 -21.35 -17.60
CA TRP A 210 -18.42 -20.79 -17.98
C TRP A 210 -17.43 -21.84 -18.44
N ARG A 211 -17.44 -23.02 -17.81
CA ARG A 211 -16.65 -24.18 -18.23
C ARG A 211 -16.95 -24.56 -19.68
N ARG A 212 -18.24 -24.68 -20.03
CA ARG A 212 -18.67 -25.01 -21.40
C ARG A 212 -18.37 -23.86 -22.36
N ARG A 213 -18.65 -22.62 -21.95
CA ARG A 213 -18.53 -21.43 -22.79
C ARG A 213 -17.08 -21.11 -23.15
N LEU A 214 -16.14 -21.38 -22.24
CA LEU A 214 -14.71 -21.14 -22.43
C LEU A 214 -13.92 -22.40 -22.82
N GLU A 215 -14.60 -23.55 -22.97
CA GLU A 215 -14.00 -24.85 -23.23
C GLU A 215 -12.87 -25.21 -22.25
N CYS A 216 -13.03 -24.85 -20.98
CA CYS A 216 -12.02 -25.10 -19.95
C CYS A 216 -12.21 -26.51 -19.39
N GLU A 217 -11.21 -27.39 -19.51
CA GLU A 217 -11.33 -28.76 -19.01
C GLU A 217 -11.18 -28.81 -17.48
N PRO A 218 -11.92 -29.68 -16.77
CA PRO A 218 -11.77 -29.83 -15.34
C PRO A 218 -10.46 -30.57 -15.03
N TYR A 219 -9.53 -29.88 -14.35
CA TYR A 219 -8.54 -30.44 -13.43
C TYR A 219 -7.98 -31.82 -13.82
N ASN A 220 -7.34 -31.93 -14.99
CA ASN A 220 -6.44 -33.04 -15.22
C ASN A 220 -5.17 -32.78 -14.40
N ALA A 221 -5.11 -33.35 -13.20
CA ALA A 221 -3.94 -33.36 -12.32
C ALA A 221 -2.67 -33.94 -12.99
N SER A 222 -2.78 -34.46 -14.23
CA SER A 222 -1.69 -34.99 -15.04
C SER A 222 -1.17 -34.06 -16.16
N GLY A 223 -1.64 -32.82 -16.28
CA GLY A 223 -0.90 -31.79 -17.02
C GLY A 223 -1.65 -31.09 -18.15
N ALA A 224 -2.20 -29.92 -17.84
CA ALA A 224 -2.11 -28.74 -18.70
C ALA A 224 -2.29 -27.49 -17.83
N GLN A 225 -1.32 -26.58 -17.89
CA GLN A 225 -1.15 -25.42 -17.00
C GLN A 225 -2.16 -24.26 -17.20
N ASN A 226 -3.23 -24.45 -17.98
CA ASN A 226 -4.07 -23.36 -18.51
C ASN A 226 -5.45 -23.20 -17.83
N ASP A 227 -5.99 -24.19 -17.12
CA ASP A 227 -7.42 -24.17 -16.72
C ASP A 227 -7.72 -23.36 -15.44
N VAL A 228 -6.75 -23.17 -14.53
CA VAL A 228 -6.95 -22.35 -13.31
C VAL A 228 -7.10 -20.86 -13.65
N ASP A 229 -6.41 -20.38 -14.70
CA ASP A 229 -6.48 -18.98 -15.12
C ASP A 229 -7.83 -18.65 -15.82
N CYS A 230 -8.54 -19.66 -16.33
CA CYS A 230 -9.84 -19.51 -17.00
C CYS A 230 -10.98 -19.19 -16.02
N TYR A 231 -11.06 -19.89 -14.88
CA TYR A 231 -12.07 -19.58 -13.87
C TYR A 231 -11.81 -18.23 -13.20
N ASP A 232 -10.54 -17.87 -12.99
CA ASP A 232 -10.16 -16.52 -12.53
C ASP A 232 -10.67 -15.44 -13.50
N ALA A 233 -10.54 -15.68 -14.81
CA ALA A 233 -11.04 -14.77 -15.85
C ALA A 233 -12.57 -14.62 -15.81
N ALA A 234 -13.29 -15.75 -15.78
CA ALA A 234 -14.75 -15.76 -15.73
C ALA A 234 -15.29 -15.08 -14.47
N PHE A 235 -14.69 -15.38 -13.31
CA PHE A 235 -15.02 -14.74 -12.04
C PHE A 235 -14.77 -13.23 -12.10
N LEU A 236 -13.65 -12.81 -12.68
CA LEU A 236 -13.29 -11.40 -12.80
C LEU A 236 -14.32 -10.59 -13.57
N TRP A 237 -14.79 -11.12 -14.69
CA TRP A 237 -15.78 -10.47 -15.53
C TRP A 237 -17.18 -10.49 -14.90
N TRP A 238 -17.50 -11.53 -14.12
CA TRP A 238 -18.72 -11.57 -13.30
C TRP A 238 -18.67 -10.51 -12.18
N PHE A 239 -17.56 -10.44 -11.44
CA PHE A 239 -17.37 -9.56 -10.30
C PHE A 239 -17.04 -8.10 -10.68
N PHE A 240 -16.81 -7.83 -11.98
CA PHE A 240 -16.41 -6.50 -12.47
C PHE A 240 -17.29 -5.34 -11.97
N PRO A 241 -18.65 -5.42 -11.93
CA PRO A 241 -19.48 -4.31 -11.42
C PRO A 241 -19.22 -3.98 -9.94
N ALA A 242 -18.99 -4.99 -9.11
CA ALA A 242 -18.64 -4.79 -7.71
C ALA A 242 -17.25 -4.15 -7.56
N MET A 243 -16.26 -4.64 -8.32
CA MET A 243 -14.92 -4.05 -8.37
C MET A 243 -14.97 -2.58 -8.83
N LEU A 244 -15.75 -2.30 -9.87
CA LEU A 244 -15.97 -0.95 -10.40
C LEU A 244 -16.58 -0.02 -9.34
N SER A 245 -17.58 -0.51 -8.62
CA SER A 245 -18.22 0.22 -7.51
C SER A 245 -17.24 0.55 -6.39
N ILE A 246 -16.38 -0.39 -5.99
CA ILE A 246 -15.34 -0.18 -4.98
C ILE A 246 -14.35 0.91 -5.45
N ALA A 247 -13.89 0.83 -6.70
CA ALA A 247 -12.97 1.81 -7.26
C ALA A 247 -13.62 3.21 -7.32
N LEU A 248 -14.89 3.31 -7.71
CA LEU A 248 -15.65 4.56 -7.72
C LEU A 248 -15.82 5.12 -6.30
N LEU A 249 -16.07 4.29 -5.27
CA LEU A 249 -16.16 4.74 -3.88
C LEU A 249 -14.84 5.28 -3.35
N LEU A 250 -13.73 4.59 -3.62
CA LEU A 250 -12.41 5.07 -3.22
C LEU A 250 -12.03 6.36 -3.96
N PHE A 251 -12.41 6.47 -5.24
CA PHE A 251 -12.21 7.69 -6.00
C PHE A 251 -13.09 8.83 -5.46
N ALA A 252 -14.34 8.55 -5.10
CA ALA A 252 -15.26 9.49 -4.48
C ALA A 252 -14.69 10.02 -3.14
N LEU A 253 -14.15 9.14 -2.31
CA LEU A 253 -13.50 9.48 -1.05
C LEU A 253 -12.29 10.39 -1.30
N THR A 254 -11.45 10.04 -2.27
CA THR A 254 -10.27 10.84 -2.62
C THR A 254 -10.65 12.23 -3.12
N CYS A 255 -11.64 12.33 -4.03
CA CYS A 255 -12.20 13.61 -4.45
C CYS A 255 -12.81 14.39 -3.29
N ARG A 256 -13.44 13.71 -2.32
CA ARG A 256 -14.00 14.36 -1.12
C ARG A 256 -12.90 14.97 -0.26
N LEU A 257 -11.82 14.23 -0.02
CA LEU A 257 -10.67 14.72 0.74
C LEU A 257 -10.03 15.91 0.02
N LEU A 258 -9.80 15.81 -1.28
CA LEU A 258 -9.29 16.91 -2.11
C LEU A 258 -10.21 18.14 -2.13
N SER A 259 -11.52 17.94 -2.14
CA SER A 259 -12.46 19.05 -2.07
C SER A 259 -12.36 19.84 -0.76
N ARG A 260 -11.99 19.16 0.34
CA ARG A 260 -11.81 19.80 1.66
C ARG A 260 -10.50 20.58 1.73
N THR A 261 -9.45 20.12 1.06
CA THR A 261 -8.14 20.80 1.03
C THR A 261 -8.17 22.04 0.16
N LEU A 262 -8.88 22.02 -0.97
CA LEU A 262 -8.97 23.13 -1.92
C LEU A 262 -9.98 24.24 -1.55
N LYS A 263 -10.70 24.12 -0.43
CA LYS A 263 -11.65 25.16 -0.01
C LYS A 263 -10.92 26.47 0.34
N PRO A 264 -11.39 27.64 -0.11
CA PRO A 264 -10.71 28.93 0.11
C PRO A 264 -10.48 29.30 1.58
N THR A 265 -11.33 28.81 2.50
CA THR A 265 -11.18 28.98 3.95
C THR A 265 -10.09 28.10 4.57
N ALA A 266 -9.35 27.36 3.76
CA ALA A 266 -8.23 26.56 4.23
C ALA A 266 -7.00 27.44 4.52
N ALA A 267 -6.66 27.60 5.80
CA ALA A 267 -5.32 28.07 6.17
C ALA A 267 -4.24 27.14 5.54
N HIS A 268 -3.27 27.74 4.85
CA HIS A 268 -2.14 27.08 4.14
C HIS A 268 -2.55 26.01 3.10
N PRO A 269 -2.99 26.41 1.89
CA PRO A 269 -3.42 25.48 0.83
C PRO A 269 -2.31 24.50 0.39
N ASP A 270 -1.06 24.93 0.33
CA ASP A 270 0.07 24.11 -0.13
C ASP A 270 0.38 22.96 0.85
N ILE A 271 0.38 23.26 2.15
CA ILE A 271 0.58 22.24 3.21
C ILE A 271 -0.52 21.18 3.16
N LYS A 272 -1.76 21.57 2.84
CA LYS A 272 -2.88 20.63 2.73
C LYS A 272 -2.82 19.78 1.46
N LEU A 273 -2.29 20.30 0.36
CA LEU A 273 -2.07 19.51 -0.85
C LEU A 273 -0.98 18.45 -0.64
N VAL A 274 0.12 18.80 0.05
CA VAL A 274 1.16 17.85 0.47
C VAL A 274 0.58 16.72 1.32
N LYS A 275 -0.20 17.07 2.34
CA LYS A 275 -0.84 16.08 3.23
C LYS A 275 -1.72 15.10 2.48
N MET A 276 -2.48 15.58 1.51
CA MET A 276 -3.32 14.73 0.68
C MET A 276 -2.50 13.76 -0.19
N LEU A 277 -1.37 14.20 -0.77
CA LEU A 277 -0.52 13.30 -1.53
C LEU A 277 0.07 12.21 -0.61
N ILE A 278 0.52 12.59 0.59
CA ILE A 278 1.00 11.63 1.58
C ILE A 278 -0.10 10.62 1.92
N GLN A 279 -1.33 11.07 2.15
CA GLN A 279 -2.47 10.19 2.40
C GLN A 279 -2.77 9.24 1.23
N LEU A 280 -2.68 9.71 -0.02
CA LEU A 280 -2.86 8.87 -1.21
C LEU A 280 -1.75 7.81 -1.34
N VAL A 281 -0.51 8.19 -1.04
CA VAL A 281 0.64 7.27 -1.05
C VAL A 281 0.53 6.25 0.08
N CYS A 282 0.19 6.69 1.30
CA CYS A 282 -0.06 5.80 2.43
C CYS A 282 -1.22 4.83 2.16
N LEU A 283 -2.29 5.29 1.50
CA LEU A 283 -3.39 4.45 1.05
C LEU A 283 -2.91 3.39 0.05
N ALA A 284 -2.08 3.77 -0.93
CA ALA A 284 -1.53 2.85 -1.91
C ALA A 284 -0.63 1.78 -1.26
N PHE A 285 0.27 2.16 -0.35
CA PHE A 285 1.12 1.20 0.37
C PHE A 285 0.34 0.31 1.33
N GLY A 286 -0.64 0.87 2.05
CA GLY A 286 -1.56 0.10 2.89
C GLY A 286 -2.30 -0.96 2.08
N MET A 287 -2.74 -0.62 0.86
CA MET A 287 -3.41 -1.55 -0.03
C MET A 287 -2.50 -2.65 -0.59
N ILE A 288 -1.24 -2.35 -0.89
CA ILE A 288 -0.26 -3.38 -1.31
C ILE A 288 -0.06 -4.39 -0.17
N TYR A 289 0.05 -3.93 1.07
CA TYR A 289 0.18 -4.79 2.24
C TYR A 289 -1.07 -5.66 2.47
N VAL A 290 -2.26 -5.08 2.34
CA VAL A 290 -3.55 -5.77 2.42
C VAL A 290 -3.64 -6.89 1.36
N ALA A 291 -3.30 -6.57 0.10
CA ALA A 291 -3.28 -7.56 -0.98
C ALA A 291 -2.28 -8.69 -0.73
N ALA A 292 -1.07 -8.36 -0.26
CA ALA A 292 -0.05 -9.36 0.08
C ALA A 292 -0.46 -10.28 1.24
N SER A 293 -1.20 -9.75 2.22
CA SER A 293 -1.65 -10.53 3.38
C SER A 293 -2.72 -11.57 3.01
N ILE A 294 -3.57 -11.24 2.04
CA ILE A 294 -4.71 -12.08 1.59
C ILE A 294 -4.35 -12.96 0.40
N ALA A 295 -3.20 -12.72 -0.25
CA ALA A 295 -2.63 -13.62 -1.24
C ALA A 295 -2.52 -15.09 -0.77
N SER A 296 -2.43 -15.31 0.55
CA SER A 296 -2.42 -16.64 1.19
C SER A 296 -3.74 -17.40 1.12
N ALA A 297 -4.87 -16.70 0.98
CA ALA A 297 -6.19 -17.29 0.81
C ALA A 297 -6.46 -17.73 -0.64
N GLY A 298 -5.65 -17.27 -1.60
CA GLY A 298 -5.88 -17.50 -3.02
C GLY A 298 -5.35 -16.34 -3.84
N LEU A 299 -4.46 -16.63 -4.79
CA LEU A 299 -3.69 -15.62 -5.52
C LEU A 299 -4.51 -14.84 -6.58
N GLY A 300 -5.69 -15.34 -6.98
CA GLY A 300 -6.54 -14.72 -8.00
C GLY A 300 -7.05 -13.33 -7.58
N LEU A 301 -7.81 -13.25 -6.48
CA LEU A 301 -8.43 -12.02 -6.01
C LEU A 301 -7.40 -10.97 -5.52
N ALA A 302 -6.32 -11.41 -4.88
CA ALA A 302 -5.28 -10.52 -4.36
C ALA A 302 -4.60 -9.70 -5.46
N LYS A 303 -4.29 -10.33 -6.60
CA LYS A 303 -3.72 -9.64 -7.78
C LYS A 303 -4.69 -8.62 -8.37
N VAL A 304 -5.97 -8.95 -8.37
CA VAL A 304 -7.05 -8.10 -8.90
C VAL A 304 -7.20 -6.84 -8.05
N VAL A 305 -7.22 -6.99 -6.72
CA VAL A 305 -7.27 -5.85 -5.80
C VAL A 305 -6.02 -4.98 -5.95
N LEU A 306 -4.82 -5.58 -5.93
CA LEU A 306 -3.56 -4.86 -6.10
C LEU A 306 -3.58 -3.99 -7.37
N LEU A 307 -4.10 -4.56 -8.45
CA LEU A 307 -4.12 -3.97 -9.75
C LEU A 307 -5.21 -2.90 -9.94
N ALA A 308 -6.42 -3.15 -9.41
CA ALA A 308 -7.48 -2.14 -9.33
C ALA A 308 -7.02 -0.91 -8.54
N MET A 309 -6.21 -1.11 -7.49
CA MET A 309 -5.64 -0.01 -6.71
C MET A 309 -4.54 0.73 -7.43
N PHE A 310 -3.68 0.04 -8.18
CA PHE A 310 -2.68 0.70 -9.03
C PHE A 310 -3.36 1.62 -10.05
N CYS A 311 -4.43 1.14 -10.69
CA CYS A 311 -5.27 1.95 -11.55
C CYS A 311 -5.86 3.15 -10.82
N LEU A 312 -6.48 2.95 -9.65
CA LEU A 312 -7.04 4.04 -8.85
C LEU A 312 -6.01 5.15 -8.56
N VAL A 313 -4.77 4.78 -8.23
CA VAL A 313 -3.68 5.75 -7.97
C VAL A 313 -3.35 6.53 -9.24
N ILE A 314 -3.14 5.85 -10.37
CA ILE A 314 -2.88 6.50 -11.67
C ILE A 314 -4.02 7.44 -12.05
N VAL A 315 -5.25 6.94 -11.94
CA VAL A 315 -6.48 7.67 -12.25
C VAL A 315 -6.61 8.92 -11.39
N THR A 316 -6.37 8.78 -10.09
CA THR A 316 -6.36 9.90 -9.16
C THR A 316 -5.29 10.91 -9.56
N LEU A 317 -4.05 10.48 -9.78
CA LEU A 317 -2.95 11.37 -10.17
C LEU A 317 -3.25 12.10 -11.49
N ALA A 318 -3.83 11.41 -12.48
CA ALA A 318 -4.19 12.00 -13.75
C ALA A 318 -5.30 13.05 -13.61
N VAL A 319 -6.36 12.77 -12.84
CA VAL A 319 -7.46 13.72 -12.63
C VAL A 319 -7.01 14.89 -11.75
N VAL A 320 -6.24 14.63 -10.69
CA VAL A 320 -5.72 15.67 -9.80
C VAL A 320 -4.72 16.56 -10.53
N GLY A 321 -3.69 15.97 -11.15
CA GLY A 321 -2.67 16.70 -11.92
C GLY A 321 -3.27 17.43 -13.11
N GLY A 322 -4.22 16.80 -13.82
CA GLY A 322 -4.93 17.43 -14.93
C GLY A 322 -5.86 18.58 -14.51
N SER A 323 -6.47 18.52 -13.33
CA SER A 323 -7.43 19.53 -12.88
C SER A 323 -6.79 20.70 -12.12
N ILE A 324 -5.70 20.45 -11.39
CA ILE A 324 -4.91 21.48 -10.67
C ILE A 324 -3.90 22.14 -11.60
N GLY A 325 -3.41 21.41 -12.60
CA GLY A 325 -2.22 21.74 -13.39
C GLY A 325 -1.00 21.02 -12.83
N TRP A 326 -0.23 20.38 -13.70
CA TRP A 326 0.94 19.59 -13.31
C TRP A 326 2.00 20.44 -12.62
N ASP A 327 2.22 21.69 -13.06
CA ASP A 327 3.22 22.58 -12.47
C ASP A 327 2.90 22.93 -11.03
N ARG A 328 1.64 23.30 -10.73
CA ARG A 328 1.18 23.58 -9.37
C ARG A 328 1.23 22.34 -8.49
N LEU A 329 0.90 21.17 -9.04
CA LEU A 329 1.04 19.92 -8.32
C LEU A 329 2.52 19.65 -7.97
N PHE A 330 3.44 19.83 -8.91
CA PHE A 330 4.88 19.69 -8.66
C PHE A 330 5.40 20.71 -7.64
N GLU A 331 5.00 21.98 -7.76
CA GLU A 331 5.36 23.03 -6.80
C GLU A 331 4.85 22.72 -5.40
N ALA A 332 3.61 22.24 -5.27
CA ALA A 332 3.07 21.83 -3.99
C ALA A 332 3.73 20.58 -3.43
N ILE A 333 4.27 19.68 -4.26
CA ILE A 333 5.03 18.50 -3.81
C ILE A 333 6.48 18.88 -3.48
N LYS A 334 6.96 20.00 -4.01
CA LYS A 334 8.34 20.46 -3.82
C LYS A 334 8.77 20.48 -2.35
N PRO A 335 8.00 20.97 -1.35
CA PRO A 335 8.39 20.91 0.06
C PRO A 335 8.58 19.48 0.58
N LEU A 336 7.76 18.52 0.12
CA LEU A 336 7.93 17.11 0.45
C LEU A 336 9.21 16.57 -0.18
N PHE A 337 9.45 16.91 -1.46
CA PHE A 337 10.68 16.54 -2.15
C PHE A 337 11.90 17.18 -1.50
N ASP A 338 11.81 18.43 -1.05
CA ASP A 338 12.83 19.18 -0.33
C ASP A 338 13.07 18.55 1.05
N THR A 339 12.03 18.08 1.75
CA THR A 339 12.16 17.33 3.01
C THR A 339 12.83 15.97 2.81
N ILE A 340 12.40 15.23 1.77
CA ILE A 340 12.99 13.94 1.41
C ILE A 340 14.45 14.13 0.98
N THR A 341 14.76 15.17 0.20
CA THR A 341 16.12 15.47 -0.27
C THR A 341 17.00 16.09 0.80
N ALA A 342 16.43 16.78 1.80
CA ALA A 342 17.16 17.27 2.97
C ALA A 342 17.72 16.09 3.80
N SER A 343 16.97 14.99 3.90
CA SER A 343 17.51 13.73 4.41
C SER A 343 18.23 12.96 3.30
N ASN A 344 19.54 13.18 3.17
CA ASN A 344 20.38 12.48 2.19
C ASN A 344 20.13 10.96 2.17
N SER A 345 19.98 10.33 3.35
CA SER A 345 19.74 8.88 3.45
C SER A 345 18.36 8.45 2.91
N THR A 346 17.31 9.22 3.22
CA THR A 346 15.93 8.94 2.77
C THR A 346 15.82 9.06 1.25
N PHE A 347 16.38 10.12 0.67
CA PHE A 347 16.41 10.29 -0.77
C PHE A 347 17.15 9.16 -1.50
N GLU A 348 18.26 8.65 -0.92
CA GLU A 348 18.98 7.50 -1.47
C GLU A 348 18.13 6.21 -1.46
N TYR A 349 17.28 5.98 -0.44
CA TYR A 349 16.34 4.86 -0.44
C TYR A 349 15.26 5.01 -1.52
N VAL A 350 14.73 6.22 -1.70
CA VAL A 350 13.76 6.52 -2.77
C VAL A 350 14.39 6.28 -4.14
N LEU A 351 15.62 6.73 -4.36
CA LEU A 351 16.34 6.50 -5.61
C LEU A 351 16.65 5.01 -5.81
N ALA A 352 17.06 4.30 -4.76
CA ALA A 352 17.29 2.85 -4.81
C ALA A 352 16.01 2.09 -5.18
N LEU A 353 14.87 2.42 -4.58
CA LEU A 353 13.58 1.84 -4.95
C LEU A 353 13.21 2.17 -6.40
N GLY A 354 13.42 3.42 -6.82
CA GLY A 354 13.20 3.86 -8.19
C GLY A 354 14.06 3.10 -9.21
N ILE A 355 15.32 2.80 -8.88
CA ILE A 355 16.19 1.95 -9.70
C ILE A 355 15.70 0.51 -9.70
N LEU A 356 15.40 -0.06 -8.54
CA LEU A 356 14.97 -1.45 -8.40
C LEU A 356 13.69 -1.73 -9.20
N CYS A 357 12.68 -0.86 -9.13
CA CYS A 357 11.41 -1.03 -9.83
C CYS A 357 11.42 -0.46 -11.26
N GLY A 358 12.28 0.54 -11.52
CA GLY A 358 12.20 1.39 -12.70
C GLY A 358 13.37 1.28 -13.66
N ILE A 359 14.31 0.33 -13.48
CA ILE A 359 15.49 0.25 -14.36
C ILE A 359 15.12 0.10 -15.83
N ILE A 360 14.08 -0.68 -16.15
CA ILE A 360 13.60 -0.89 -17.52
C ILE A 360 13.10 0.44 -18.12
N PRO A 361 12.10 1.13 -17.52
CA PRO A 361 11.64 2.40 -18.06
C PRO A 361 12.72 3.50 -18.03
N ILE A 362 13.62 3.53 -17.04
CA ILE A 362 14.74 4.47 -16.99
C ILE A 362 15.69 4.25 -18.17
N THR A 363 16.07 3.00 -18.43
CA THR A 363 16.97 2.65 -19.55
C THR A 363 16.32 3.02 -20.88
N PHE A 364 15.03 2.73 -21.03
CA PHE A 364 14.26 3.12 -22.20
C PHE A 364 14.23 4.65 -22.39
N TYR A 365 13.95 5.41 -21.33
CA TYR A 365 13.97 6.88 -21.37
C TYR A 365 15.34 7.43 -21.80
N LEU A 366 16.44 6.87 -21.27
CA LEU A 366 17.80 7.29 -21.64
C LEU A 366 18.10 6.98 -23.11
N LEU A 367 17.68 5.81 -23.61
CA LEU A 367 17.80 5.45 -25.02
C LEU A 367 17.03 6.43 -25.92
N VAL A 368 15.78 6.73 -25.56
CA VAL A 368 14.93 7.68 -26.28
C VAL A 368 15.55 9.08 -26.29
N SER A 369 16.10 9.54 -25.16
CA SER A 369 16.80 10.83 -25.06
C SER A 369 18.07 10.86 -25.92
N PHE A 370 18.82 9.77 -25.97
CA PHE A 370 19.98 9.62 -26.84
C PHE A 370 19.59 9.70 -28.32
N VAL A 371 18.53 8.99 -28.72
CA VAL A 371 18.02 9.01 -30.09
C VAL A 371 17.51 10.41 -30.46
N HIS A 372 16.75 11.05 -29.57
CA HIS A 372 16.28 12.43 -29.75
C HIS A 372 17.46 13.38 -30.00
N GLN A 373 18.47 13.38 -29.13
CA GLN A 373 19.66 14.23 -29.30
C GLN A 373 20.41 13.93 -30.62
N SER A 374 20.51 12.66 -31.00
CA SER A 374 21.19 12.23 -32.23
C SER A 374 20.44 12.67 -33.49
N VAL A 375 19.12 12.51 -33.51
CA VAL A 375 18.26 12.91 -34.63
C VAL A 375 18.24 14.44 -34.76
N PHE A 376 18.07 15.16 -33.65
CA PHE A 376 18.06 16.63 -33.65
C PHE A 376 19.35 17.21 -34.22
N ARG A 377 20.52 16.72 -33.76
CA ARG A 377 21.83 17.16 -34.27
C ARG A 377 22.03 16.86 -35.75
N ARG A 378 21.57 15.71 -36.23
CA ARG A 378 21.82 15.28 -37.60
C ARG A 378 20.87 15.90 -38.63
N PHE A 379 19.60 16.10 -38.28
CA PHE A 379 18.57 16.50 -39.24
C PHE A 379 18.04 17.92 -39.02
N PHE A 380 17.97 18.41 -37.78
CA PHE A 380 17.35 19.70 -37.46
C PHE A 380 18.34 20.82 -37.15
N SER A 381 19.57 20.49 -36.72
CA SER A 381 20.64 21.48 -36.49
C SER A 381 20.96 22.41 -37.67
N PRO A 382 20.86 21.99 -38.95
CA PRO A 382 21.11 22.91 -40.08
C PRO A 382 19.98 23.92 -40.32
N TRP A 383 18.79 23.68 -39.75
CA TRP A 383 17.55 24.41 -40.09
C TRP A 383 16.96 25.20 -38.92
N CYS A 384 17.51 25.04 -37.70
CA CYS A 384 17.07 25.73 -36.50
C CYS A 384 18.20 26.56 -35.92
N THR A 385 17.96 27.86 -35.70
CA THR A 385 18.88 28.81 -35.04
C THR A 385 18.98 28.62 -33.53
N LEU A 386 18.37 27.58 -32.98
CA LEU A 386 18.42 27.29 -31.55
C LEU A 386 19.81 26.72 -31.21
N PRO A 387 20.53 27.30 -30.22
CA PRO A 387 21.81 26.77 -29.78
C PRO A 387 21.65 25.30 -29.36
N PRO A 388 22.69 24.46 -29.51
CA PRO A 388 22.61 23.05 -29.12
C PRO A 388 22.25 22.94 -27.63
N GLN A 389 20.98 22.64 -27.36
CA GLN A 389 20.41 22.52 -26.01
C GLN A 389 20.84 21.19 -25.35
N GLY A 390 22.15 20.95 -25.16
CA GLY A 390 22.63 19.82 -24.35
C GLY A 390 24.02 19.28 -24.63
N GLY A 391 24.46 18.35 -23.77
CA GLY A 391 25.73 17.62 -23.87
C GLY A 391 25.83 16.74 -25.13
N SER A 392 26.98 16.09 -25.36
CA SER A 392 27.27 15.37 -26.61
C SER A 392 26.32 14.23 -26.96
N TYR A 393 25.70 13.60 -25.96
CA TYR A 393 24.94 12.34 -26.12
C TYR A 393 23.48 12.40 -25.67
N PHE A 394 23.09 13.32 -24.80
CA PHE A 394 21.74 13.40 -24.25
C PHE A 394 21.23 14.85 -24.31
N THR A 395 19.91 15.02 -24.23
CA THR A 395 19.27 16.34 -24.12
C THR A 395 19.79 17.10 -22.89
N GLU A 396 19.72 18.44 -22.88
CA GLU A 396 20.21 19.28 -21.77
C GLU A 396 19.57 18.90 -20.43
N ASP A 397 18.25 18.74 -20.41
CA ASP A 397 17.54 18.35 -19.19
C ASP A 397 18.01 16.99 -18.67
N THR A 398 18.14 15.99 -19.55
CA THR A 398 18.69 14.67 -19.18
C THR A 398 20.15 14.78 -18.72
N SER A 399 20.97 15.59 -19.38
CA SER A 399 22.37 15.81 -19.04
C SER A 399 22.52 16.49 -17.67
N HIS A 400 21.69 17.49 -17.38
CA HIS A 400 21.63 18.17 -16.10
C HIS A 400 21.15 17.23 -14.98
N ARG A 401 20.12 16.42 -15.23
CA ARG A 401 19.66 15.38 -14.30
C ARG A 401 20.72 14.34 -14.04
N LEU A 402 21.41 13.84 -15.07
CA LEU A 402 22.52 12.89 -14.95
C LEU A 402 23.71 13.52 -14.21
N ALA A 403 24.05 14.77 -14.46
CA ALA A 403 25.09 15.50 -13.72
C ALA A 403 24.74 15.61 -12.24
N LYS A 404 23.49 15.95 -11.90
CA LYS A 404 22.99 15.98 -10.52
C LYS A 404 22.97 14.61 -9.86
N LEU A 405 22.73 13.53 -10.63
CA LEU A 405 22.81 12.16 -10.13
C LEU A 405 24.25 11.70 -9.94
N ARG A 406 25.22 12.15 -10.75
CA ARG A 406 26.64 11.79 -10.62
C ARG A 406 27.26 12.23 -9.29
N THR A 407 26.78 13.33 -8.72
CA THR A 407 27.25 13.83 -7.41
C THR A 407 26.66 13.06 -6.23
N LYS A 408 25.77 12.09 -6.46
CA LYS A 408 25.15 11.30 -5.40
C LYS A 408 26.05 10.16 -4.93
N HIS A 409 25.76 9.72 -3.72
CA HIS A 409 26.53 8.71 -3.02
C HIS A 409 26.13 7.29 -3.48
N TRP A 410 26.51 6.95 -4.71
CA TRP A 410 26.10 5.71 -5.38
C TRP A 410 26.53 4.42 -4.67
N GLY A 411 27.65 4.41 -3.94
CA GLY A 411 28.01 3.26 -3.11
C GLY A 411 26.91 2.90 -2.10
N SER A 412 26.26 3.92 -1.50
CA SER A 412 25.12 3.69 -0.61
C SER A 412 23.85 3.31 -1.38
N ILE A 413 23.59 3.96 -2.52
CA ILE A 413 22.39 3.70 -3.34
C ILE A 413 22.38 2.23 -3.80
N TRP A 414 23.47 1.71 -4.35
CA TRP A 414 23.53 0.31 -4.79
C TRP A 414 23.41 -0.68 -3.64
N ALA A 415 24.00 -0.39 -2.47
CA ALA A 415 23.82 -1.22 -1.28
C ALA A 415 22.35 -1.25 -0.87
N LYS A 416 21.65 -0.10 -0.91
CA LYS A 416 20.21 0.01 -0.63
C LYS A 416 19.36 -0.71 -1.68
N VAL A 417 19.72 -0.69 -2.96
CA VAL A 417 19.05 -1.48 -4.01
C VAL A 417 19.09 -2.97 -3.66
N ILE A 418 20.26 -3.48 -3.29
CA ILE A 418 20.41 -4.89 -2.89
C ILE A 418 19.56 -5.19 -1.67
N ILE A 419 19.66 -4.37 -0.61
CA ILE A 419 18.88 -4.59 0.63
C ILE A 419 17.37 -4.58 0.36
N LEU A 420 16.86 -3.60 -0.39
CA LEU A 420 15.43 -3.51 -0.71
C LEU A 420 14.96 -4.71 -1.53
N GLY A 421 15.73 -5.12 -2.55
CA GLY A 421 15.38 -6.29 -3.36
C GLY A 421 15.48 -7.60 -2.58
N LEU A 422 16.47 -7.76 -1.69
CA LEU A 422 16.56 -8.93 -0.81
C LEU A 422 15.39 -8.97 0.18
N VAL A 423 15.00 -7.84 0.78
CA VAL A 423 13.82 -7.75 1.66
C VAL A 423 12.57 -8.16 0.89
N TYR A 424 12.37 -7.62 -0.32
CA TYR A 424 11.25 -8.03 -1.17
C TYR A 424 11.26 -9.54 -1.47
N LEU A 425 12.41 -10.09 -1.87
CA LEU A 425 12.52 -11.52 -2.19
C LEU A 425 12.31 -12.41 -0.96
N VAL A 426 12.76 -12.00 0.22
CA VAL A 426 12.44 -12.71 1.48
C VAL A 426 10.95 -12.67 1.76
N MET A 427 10.31 -11.49 1.67
CA MET A 427 8.86 -11.37 1.85
C MET A 427 8.10 -12.22 0.82
N GLN A 428 8.53 -12.23 -0.44
CA GLN A 428 7.85 -12.98 -1.48
C GLN A 428 8.07 -14.49 -1.32
N VAL A 429 9.30 -14.96 -1.13
CA VAL A 429 9.60 -16.39 -1.10
C VAL A 429 9.28 -17.01 0.26
N LEU A 430 9.88 -16.48 1.33
CA LEU A 430 9.75 -17.08 2.67
C LEU A 430 8.33 -16.94 3.18
N VAL A 431 7.76 -15.74 3.10
CA VAL A 431 6.46 -15.44 3.71
C VAL A 431 5.32 -15.90 2.83
N SER A 432 5.28 -15.51 1.55
CA SER A 432 4.11 -15.81 0.73
C SER A 432 4.00 -17.28 0.31
N GLN A 433 5.14 -17.97 0.10
CA GLN A 433 5.17 -19.37 -0.33
C GLN A 433 5.52 -20.31 0.83
N GLY A 434 6.64 -20.05 1.50
CA GLY A 434 7.15 -20.93 2.55
C GLY A 434 6.17 -21.15 3.70
N VAL A 435 5.55 -20.07 4.21
CA VAL A 435 4.55 -20.16 5.28
C VAL A 435 3.32 -20.96 4.84
N VAL A 436 2.82 -20.74 3.62
CA VAL A 436 1.62 -21.42 3.12
C VAL A 436 1.86 -22.92 2.96
N VAL A 437 2.99 -23.31 2.36
CA VAL A 437 3.39 -24.72 2.22
C VAL A 437 3.61 -25.37 3.59
N PHE A 438 4.24 -24.66 4.52
CA PHE A 438 4.42 -25.13 5.89
C PHE A 438 3.08 -25.37 6.60
N LEU A 439 2.12 -24.43 6.50
CA LEU A 439 0.81 -24.57 7.11
C LEU A 439 -0.02 -25.70 6.47
N SER A 440 0.06 -25.89 5.15
CA SER A 440 -0.55 -27.04 4.47
C SER A 440 0.05 -28.37 4.94
N GLY A 441 1.38 -28.42 5.09
CA GLY A 441 2.07 -29.59 5.65
C GLY A 441 1.70 -29.87 7.11
N LEU A 442 1.59 -28.82 7.93
CA LEU A 442 1.12 -28.93 9.31
C LEU A 442 -0.30 -29.50 9.38
N ASN A 443 -1.19 -29.06 8.48
CA ASN A 443 -2.55 -29.59 8.40
C ASN A 443 -2.56 -31.10 8.12
N ALA A 444 -1.76 -31.57 7.14
CA ALA A 444 -1.65 -32.99 6.83
C ALA A 444 -1.06 -33.82 7.98
N LEU A 445 -0.08 -33.27 8.72
CA LEU A 445 0.50 -33.92 9.89
C LEU A 445 -0.48 -34.02 11.08
N LEU A 446 -1.41 -33.08 11.19
CA LEU A 446 -2.37 -33.01 12.30
C LEU A 446 -3.70 -33.71 12.02
N GLU A 447 -4.00 -34.05 10.76
CA GLU A 447 -5.22 -34.75 10.37
C GLU A 447 -5.49 -36.06 11.15
N PRO A 448 -4.51 -36.93 11.45
CA PRO A 448 -4.77 -38.15 12.24
C PRO A 448 -4.77 -37.92 13.77
N VAL A 449 -4.55 -36.68 14.25
CA VAL A 449 -4.33 -36.38 15.66
C VAL A 449 -5.64 -35.97 16.34
N HIS A 450 -5.82 -36.36 17.61
CA HIS A 450 -6.98 -35.97 18.40
C HIS A 450 -7.12 -34.44 18.53
N LEU A 451 -8.35 -33.91 18.40
CA LEU A 451 -8.66 -32.48 18.37
C LEU A 451 -7.98 -31.67 19.48
N ALA A 452 -7.98 -32.15 20.73
CA ALA A 452 -7.34 -31.45 21.84
C ALA A 452 -5.84 -31.21 21.62
N ALA A 453 -5.13 -32.19 21.07
CA ALA A 453 -3.72 -32.05 20.72
C ALA A 453 -3.53 -31.12 19.51
N VAL A 454 -4.42 -31.19 18.52
CA VAL A 454 -4.45 -30.26 17.38
C VAL A 454 -4.55 -28.80 17.86
N LEU A 455 -5.47 -28.50 18.80
CA LEU A 455 -5.64 -27.15 19.35
C LEU A 455 -4.38 -26.67 20.09
N VAL A 456 -3.75 -27.53 20.90
CA VAL A 456 -2.52 -27.19 21.65
C VAL A 456 -1.34 -26.97 20.71
N ILE A 457 -1.13 -27.88 19.74
CA ILE A 457 -0.04 -27.77 18.77
C ILE A 457 -0.22 -26.51 17.92
N PHE A 458 -1.43 -26.26 17.45
CA PHE A 458 -1.73 -25.06 16.66
C PHE A 458 -1.53 -23.77 17.45
N LEU A 459 -1.95 -23.73 18.71
CA LEU A 459 -1.69 -22.60 19.59
C LEU A 459 -0.19 -22.34 19.73
N ALA A 460 0.61 -23.39 19.97
CA ALA A 460 2.06 -23.28 20.12
C ALA A 460 2.75 -22.81 18.83
N VAL A 461 2.42 -23.43 17.70
CA VAL A 461 2.98 -23.08 16.38
C VAL A 461 2.57 -21.67 15.99
N GLY A 462 1.30 -21.32 16.15
CA GLY A 462 0.83 -19.97 15.82
C GLY A 462 1.49 -18.91 16.70
N ILE A 463 1.65 -19.13 18.02
CA ILE A 463 2.44 -18.23 18.87
C ILE A 463 3.86 -18.06 18.30
N ALA A 464 4.55 -19.16 17.99
CA ALA A 464 5.91 -19.10 17.44
C ALA A 464 5.95 -18.30 16.12
N MET A 465 4.97 -18.47 15.24
CA MET A 465 4.85 -17.72 13.99
C MET A 465 4.64 -16.22 14.23
N PHE A 466 3.77 -15.84 15.17
CA PHE A 466 3.59 -14.43 15.53
C PHE A 466 4.84 -13.82 16.17
N LEU A 467 5.72 -14.60 16.81
CA LEU A 467 6.98 -14.09 17.35
C LEU A 467 8.02 -13.78 16.27
N ILE A 468 7.80 -14.22 15.01
CA ILE A 468 8.67 -13.93 13.88
C ILE A 468 8.22 -12.61 13.22
N PRO A 469 9.07 -11.57 13.15
CA PRO A 469 8.67 -10.24 12.69
C PRO A 469 8.07 -10.15 11.28
N ILE A 470 8.42 -11.13 10.45
CA ILE A 470 8.19 -11.13 9.00
C ILE A 470 6.86 -11.85 8.65
N ILE A 471 6.32 -12.67 9.55
CA ILE A 471 5.13 -13.49 9.28
C ILE A 471 3.86 -12.67 9.60
N PRO A 472 2.95 -12.44 8.63
CA PRO A 472 1.68 -11.78 8.87
C PRO A 472 0.73 -12.72 9.61
N GLY A 473 -0.15 -12.15 10.44
CA GLY A 473 -1.11 -12.94 11.23
C GLY A 473 -2.26 -13.55 10.44
N VAL A 474 -2.67 -12.91 9.33
CA VAL A 474 -3.84 -13.29 8.53
C VAL A 474 -3.77 -14.75 8.02
N PRO A 475 -2.67 -15.24 7.43
CA PRO A 475 -2.55 -16.66 7.04
C PRO A 475 -2.77 -17.65 8.20
N VAL A 476 -2.37 -17.28 9.42
CA VAL A 476 -2.55 -18.14 10.61
C VAL A 476 -4.04 -18.25 10.96
N TYR A 477 -4.79 -17.14 10.91
CA TYR A 477 -6.24 -17.16 11.17
C TYR A 477 -7.02 -17.91 10.10
N ILE A 478 -6.63 -17.76 8.83
CA ILE A 478 -7.20 -18.54 7.72
C ILE A 478 -6.93 -20.03 7.96
N CYS A 479 -5.70 -20.39 8.31
CA CYS A 479 -5.34 -21.78 8.63
C CYS A 479 -6.15 -22.33 9.81
N ALA A 480 -6.40 -21.54 10.86
CA ALA A 480 -7.27 -21.95 11.96
C ALA A 480 -8.68 -22.27 11.46
N GLY A 481 -9.22 -21.45 10.56
CA GLY A 481 -10.51 -21.64 9.91
C GLY A 481 -10.58 -22.85 8.99
N VAL A 482 -9.47 -23.27 8.40
CA VAL A 482 -9.38 -24.51 7.61
C VAL A 482 -9.26 -25.73 8.54
N MET A 483 -8.28 -25.72 9.43
CA MET A 483 -7.83 -26.91 10.14
C MET A 483 -8.80 -27.31 11.26
N ILE A 484 -9.33 -26.36 12.04
CA ILE A 484 -10.16 -26.69 13.22
C ILE A 484 -11.55 -27.19 12.81
N PRO A 485 -12.31 -26.51 11.92
CA PRO A 485 -13.57 -27.07 11.43
C PRO A 485 -13.40 -28.42 10.73
N TRP A 486 -12.32 -28.60 9.96
CA TRP A 486 -12.03 -29.90 9.31
C TRP A 486 -11.90 -31.04 10.32
N ASN A 487 -11.12 -30.83 11.40
CA ASN A 487 -10.91 -31.85 12.44
C ASN A 487 -12.15 -32.09 13.32
N MET A 488 -13.12 -31.18 13.31
CA MET A 488 -14.37 -31.36 14.06
C MET A 488 -15.47 -32.07 13.27
N MET A 489 -15.40 -32.04 11.93
CA MET A 489 -16.34 -32.77 11.09
C MET A 489 -16.02 -34.26 11.09
N SER A 490 -17.06 -35.10 11.13
CA SER A 490 -16.90 -36.54 10.90
C SER A 490 -16.49 -36.82 9.44
N ASP A 491 -15.98 -38.01 9.15
CA ASP A 491 -15.58 -38.36 7.78
C ASP A 491 -16.78 -38.38 6.81
N GLU A 492 -17.96 -38.76 7.31
CA GLU A 492 -19.23 -38.65 6.57
C GLU A 492 -19.59 -37.18 6.27
N GLU A 493 -19.41 -36.31 7.26
CA GLU A 493 -19.67 -34.88 7.11
C GLU A 493 -18.68 -34.22 6.14
N LYS A 494 -17.40 -34.61 6.15
CA LYS A 494 -16.38 -34.11 5.21
C LYS A 494 -16.69 -34.50 3.77
N GLN A 495 -17.17 -35.73 3.55
CA GLN A 495 -17.53 -36.24 2.22
C GLN A 495 -18.91 -35.80 1.75
N SER A 496 -19.74 -35.26 2.65
CA SER A 496 -21.09 -34.79 2.31
C SER A 496 -21.05 -33.69 1.25
N THR A 497 -21.87 -33.87 0.22
CA THR A 497 -22.16 -32.88 -0.83
C THR A 497 -23.35 -31.99 -0.49
N SER A 498 -23.93 -32.14 0.72
CA SER A 498 -25.07 -31.32 1.15
C SER A 498 -24.72 -29.83 1.13
N SER A 499 -25.62 -29.00 0.61
CA SER A 499 -25.48 -27.54 0.58
C SER A 499 -25.43 -26.93 1.98
N THR A 500 -25.99 -27.59 2.99
CA THR A 500 -25.97 -27.12 4.38
C THR A 500 -24.72 -27.57 5.12
N ALA A 501 -24.05 -26.63 5.80
CA ALA A 501 -22.94 -26.99 6.70
C ALA A 501 -23.47 -27.71 7.95
N PRO A 502 -22.76 -28.76 8.41
CA PRO A 502 -23.11 -29.46 9.65
C PRO A 502 -22.90 -28.56 10.88
N SER A 503 -23.52 -28.91 12.01
CA SER A 503 -23.34 -28.15 13.25
C SER A 503 -21.90 -28.22 13.79
N SER A 504 -21.21 -29.35 13.57
CA SER A 504 -19.80 -29.57 13.89
C SER A 504 -18.88 -28.54 13.23
N PHE A 505 -19.17 -28.18 11.98
CA PHE A 505 -18.46 -27.14 11.23
C PHE A 505 -18.55 -25.78 11.94
N TRP A 506 -19.76 -25.33 12.28
CA TRP A 506 -19.97 -24.04 12.95
C TRP A 506 -19.36 -24.00 14.35
N ASN A 507 -19.44 -25.10 15.10
CA ASN A 507 -18.75 -25.24 16.38
C ASN A 507 -17.23 -25.09 16.20
N GLY A 508 -16.67 -25.70 15.16
CA GLY A 508 -15.27 -25.54 14.79
C GLY A 508 -14.89 -24.11 14.44
N VAL A 509 -15.75 -23.39 13.71
CA VAL A 509 -15.54 -21.96 13.38
C VAL A 509 -15.49 -21.11 14.66
N VAL A 510 -16.41 -21.33 15.60
CA VAL A 510 -16.44 -20.61 16.88
C VAL A 510 -15.17 -20.89 17.69
N ILE A 511 -14.77 -22.16 17.79
CA ILE A 511 -13.52 -22.55 18.48
C ILE A 511 -12.30 -21.94 17.78
N ALA A 512 -12.26 -21.92 16.46
CA ALA A 512 -11.18 -21.30 15.70
C ALA A 512 -11.07 -19.80 15.96
N CYS A 513 -12.20 -19.08 16.03
CA CYS A 513 -12.24 -17.67 16.40
C CYS A 513 -11.71 -17.43 17.82
N VAL A 514 -12.20 -18.21 18.79
CA VAL A 514 -11.77 -18.09 20.20
C VAL A 514 -10.29 -18.40 20.34
N LEU A 515 -9.82 -19.49 19.74
CA LEU A 515 -8.41 -19.91 19.79
C LEU A 515 -7.51 -18.86 19.13
N SER A 516 -7.87 -18.36 17.94
CA SER A 516 -7.11 -17.32 17.24
C SER A 516 -7.03 -16.03 18.05
N SER A 517 -8.10 -15.69 18.77
CA SER A 517 -8.14 -14.51 19.65
C SER A 517 -7.22 -14.70 20.85
N ALA A 518 -7.31 -15.84 21.53
CA ALA A 518 -6.44 -16.17 22.66
C ALA A 518 -4.97 -16.15 22.22
N LEU A 519 -4.67 -16.79 21.10
CA LEU A 519 -3.35 -16.82 20.47
C LEU A 519 -2.82 -15.40 20.22
N LYS A 520 -3.64 -14.53 19.64
CA LYS A 520 -3.27 -13.12 19.39
C LYS A 520 -2.97 -12.36 20.68
N PHE A 521 -3.80 -12.49 21.73
CA PHE A 521 -3.56 -11.81 23.00
C PHE A 521 -2.31 -12.34 23.72
N ILE A 522 -2.07 -13.64 23.68
CA ILE A 522 -0.85 -14.25 24.22
C ILE A 522 0.38 -13.75 23.46
N ALA A 523 0.31 -13.72 22.12
CA ALA A 523 1.38 -13.18 21.29
C ALA A 523 1.68 -11.72 21.62
N ILE A 524 0.66 -10.86 21.75
CA ILE A 524 0.84 -9.46 22.16
C ILE A 524 1.53 -9.38 23.52
N ALA A 525 1.10 -10.17 24.51
CA ALA A 525 1.69 -10.17 25.84
C ALA A 525 3.18 -10.57 25.82
N ILE A 526 3.54 -11.63 25.09
CA ILE A 526 4.93 -12.07 24.96
C ILE A 526 5.76 -11.03 24.18
N GLN A 527 5.23 -10.52 23.06
CA GLN A 527 5.92 -9.52 22.24
C GLN A 527 6.15 -8.22 23.01
N GLN A 528 5.20 -7.78 23.83
CA GLN A 528 5.32 -6.57 24.64
C GLN A 528 6.25 -6.77 25.84
N GLU A 529 5.98 -7.78 26.68
CA GLU A 529 6.66 -7.94 27.98
C GLU A 529 8.00 -8.66 27.86
N VAL A 530 8.08 -9.72 27.05
CA VAL A 530 9.31 -10.52 26.94
C VAL A 530 10.24 -9.90 25.91
N ILE A 531 9.74 -9.58 24.72
CA ILE A 531 10.60 -9.03 23.66
C ILE A 531 10.75 -7.52 23.85
N GLY A 532 9.65 -6.78 23.83
CA GLY A 532 9.63 -5.33 23.81
C GLY A 532 10.32 -4.70 25.01
N ARG A 533 10.03 -5.12 26.24
CA ARG A 533 10.70 -4.56 27.43
C ARG A 533 12.17 -4.91 27.50
N LEU A 534 12.58 -6.14 27.17
CA LEU A 534 14.00 -6.53 27.16
C LEU A 534 14.78 -5.77 26.08
N LEU A 535 14.20 -5.60 24.89
CA LEU A 535 14.80 -4.79 23.83
C LEU A 535 14.80 -3.30 24.20
N GLY A 536 13.77 -2.82 24.90
CA GLY A 536 13.65 -1.44 25.38
C GLY A 536 14.73 -1.06 26.40
N GLN A 537 15.33 -2.02 27.11
CA GLN A 537 16.48 -1.76 27.98
C GLN A 537 17.75 -1.37 27.20
N ARG A 538 17.81 -1.69 25.90
CA ARG A 538 18.98 -1.39 25.06
C ARG A 538 18.80 -0.05 24.34
N VAL A 539 19.63 0.93 24.71
CA VAL A 539 19.65 2.27 24.11
C VAL A 539 19.73 2.22 22.58
N ALA A 540 20.58 1.34 22.03
CA ALA A 540 20.73 1.16 20.59
C ALA A 540 19.44 0.74 19.88
N ILE A 541 18.57 -0.02 20.54
CA ILE A 541 17.29 -0.43 19.96
C ILE A 541 16.27 0.71 20.07
N ARG A 542 16.24 1.42 21.21
CA ARG A 542 15.39 2.62 21.37
C ARG A 542 15.74 3.69 20.32
N ALA A 543 17.02 3.89 20.06
CA ALA A 543 17.53 4.76 18.99
C ALA A 543 17.07 4.27 17.61
N ALA A 544 17.26 2.98 17.29
CA ALA A 544 16.82 2.40 16.02
C ALA A 544 15.31 2.49 15.78
N CYS A 545 14.50 2.42 16.83
CA CYS A 545 13.04 2.61 16.76
C CYS A 545 12.62 4.09 16.65
N GLY A 546 13.56 5.03 16.71
CA GLY A 546 13.29 6.46 16.62
C GLY A 546 12.42 6.95 17.77
N MET A 547 12.71 6.53 19.01
CA MET A 547 11.91 6.86 20.20
C MET A 547 11.73 8.38 20.42
N ASN A 548 12.70 9.18 19.99
CA ASN A 548 12.65 10.65 20.05
C ASN A 548 11.93 11.29 18.84
N SER A 549 11.51 10.51 17.85
CA SER A 549 10.79 11.03 16.69
C SER A 549 9.38 11.53 17.05
N SER A 550 8.90 12.55 16.33
CA SER A 550 7.55 13.09 16.53
C SER A 550 6.46 12.02 16.35
N ALA A 551 6.62 11.11 15.38
CA ALA A 551 5.67 10.02 15.13
C ALA A 551 5.59 9.06 16.33
N MET A 552 6.73 8.56 16.84
CA MET A 552 6.74 7.61 17.96
C MET A 552 6.23 8.25 19.25
N ARG A 553 6.57 9.52 19.50
CA ARG A 553 6.08 10.27 20.66
C ARG A 553 4.57 10.52 20.57
N SER A 554 4.05 10.80 19.37
CA SER A 554 2.61 10.93 19.13
C SER A 554 1.87 9.61 19.41
N ILE A 555 2.41 8.49 18.92
CA ILE A 555 1.88 7.15 19.19
C ILE A 555 1.86 6.89 20.70
N ARG A 556 2.96 7.17 21.41
CA ARG A 556 3.06 6.98 22.86
C ARG A 556 1.95 7.72 23.61
N VAL A 557 1.73 9.00 23.30
CA VAL A 557 0.71 9.83 23.95
C VAL A 557 -0.70 9.28 23.74
N VAL A 558 -1.02 8.77 22.54
CA VAL A 558 -2.33 8.17 22.26
C VAL A 558 -2.50 6.86 23.03
N LEU A 559 -1.48 6.01 23.02
CA LEU A 559 -1.54 4.68 23.66
C LEU A 559 -1.52 4.73 25.19
N GLN A 560 -0.91 5.76 25.80
CA GLN A 560 -0.87 5.93 27.26
C GLN A 560 -2.23 6.26 27.89
N ARG A 561 -3.20 6.72 27.11
CA ARG A 561 -4.53 7.09 27.62
C ARG A 561 -5.24 5.88 28.21
N PRO A 562 -5.93 5.99 29.34
CA PRO A 562 -6.70 4.87 29.88
C PRO A 562 -7.92 4.54 29.00
N GLY A 563 -8.31 3.26 29.00
CA GLY A 563 -9.50 2.75 28.33
C GLY A 563 -9.31 2.37 26.86
N MET A 564 -10.41 1.96 26.23
CA MET A 564 -10.48 1.58 24.82
C MET A 564 -11.00 2.75 23.99
N THR A 565 -10.10 3.63 23.56
CA THR A 565 -10.44 4.72 22.62
C THR A 565 -10.27 4.26 21.18
N ALA A 566 -11.11 4.76 20.25
CA ALA A 566 -10.96 4.46 18.83
C ALA A 566 -9.56 4.78 18.29
N ASP A 567 -8.98 5.93 18.67
CA ASP A 567 -7.62 6.32 18.26
C ASP A 567 -6.58 5.25 18.70
N LYS A 568 -6.66 4.77 19.95
CA LYS A 568 -5.80 3.67 20.45
C LYS A 568 -5.99 2.37 19.67
N SER A 569 -7.23 1.95 19.45
CA SER A 569 -7.51 0.70 18.74
C SER A 569 -7.07 0.75 17.28
N MET A 570 -7.21 1.89 16.61
CA MET A 570 -6.69 2.07 15.25
C MET A 570 -5.16 1.95 15.20
N ILE A 571 -4.45 2.40 16.23
CA ILE A 571 -3.00 2.20 16.30
C ILE A 571 -2.65 0.72 16.50
N LEU A 572 -3.27 0.06 17.48
CA LEU A 572 -2.93 -1.31 17.88
C LEU A 572 -3.38 -2.37 16.88
N VAL A 573 -4.49 -2.15 16.18
CA VAL A 573 -5.08 -3.09 15.21
C VAL A 573 -4.64 -2.76 13.79
N GLY A 574 -4.41 -1.49 13.48
CA GLY A 574 -3.99 -1.02 12.15
C GLY A 574 -2.49 -0.97 11.94
N GLY A 575 -1.67 -1.08 12.99
CA GLY A 575 -0.22 -1.19 12.85
C GLY A 575 0.22 -2.62 12.50
N PRO A 576 1.42 -2.83 11.91
CA PRO A 576 1.97 -4.16 11.70
C PRO A 576 2.10 -4.90 13.05
N ASP A 577 1.60 -6.13 13.11
CA ASP A 577 1.37 -6.90 14.33
C ASP A 577 2.57 -6.97 15.29
N TRP A 578 3.70 -7.52 14.82
CA TRP A 578 4.89 -7.70 15.64
C TRP A 578 5.55 -6.36 16.00
N PRO A 579 5.85 -5.45 15.03
CA PRO A 579 6.46 -4.16 15.35
C PRO A 579 5.64 -3.32 16.33
N THR A 580 4.31 -3.33 16.22
CA THR A 580 3.43 -2.54 17.08
C THR A 580 3.48 -3.05 18.51
N SER A 581 3.32 -4.36 18.73
CA SER A 581 3.33 -4.95 20.07
C SER A 581 4.70 -4.83 20.74
N VAL A 582 5.79 -5.06 20.00
CA VAL A 582 7.15 -4.87 20.52
C VAL A 582 7.42 -3.40 20.85
N ALA A 583 7.00 -2.46 20.00
CA ALA A 583 7.15 -1.03 20.26
C ALA A 583 6.40 -0.59 21.53
N THR A 584 5.23 -1.17 21.84
CA THR A 584 4.53 -0.89 23.10
C THR A 584 5.34 -1.28 24.33
N GLY A 585 6.11 -2.38 24.23
CA GLY A 585 7.03 -2.81 25.28
C GLY A 585 8.26 -1.91 25.39
N ILE A 586 8.84 -1.50 24.25
CA ILE A 586 9.96 -0.55 24.20
C ILE A 586 9.57 0.80 24.83
N MET A 587 8.33 1.25 24.61
CA MET A 587 7.77 2.47 25.21
C MET A 587 7.41 2.33 26.70
N GLY A 588 7.46 1.12 27.26
CA GLY A 588 7.09 0.83 28.64
C GLY A 588 5.61 1.02 28.93
N LEU A 589 4.73 0.70 27.97
CA LEU A 589 3.28 0.85 28.13
C LEU A 589 2.68 -0.29 28.98
N SER A 590 1.54 -0.03 29.62
CA SER A 590 0.86 -1.02 30.47
C SER A 590 0.20 -2.12 29.64
N LEU A 591 0.57 -3.38 29.87
CA LEU A 591 0.01 -4.55 29.17
C LEU A 591 -1.52 -4.62 29.20
N PRO A 592 -2.22 -4.45 30.34
CA PRO A 592 -3.69 -4.57 30.36
C PRO A 592 -4.38 -3.55 29.45
N GLN A 593 -3.86 -2.33 29.36
CA GLN A 593 -4.40 -1.29 28.49
C GLN A 593 -4.13 -1.57 27.01
N MET A 594 -3.01 -2.23 26.69
CA MET A 594 -2.69 -2.63 25.32
C MET A 594 -3.55 -3.80 24.88
N LEU A 595 -3.71 -4.83 25.73
CA LEU A 595 -4.63 -5.94 25.46
C LEU A 595 -6.08 -5.45 25.28
N LEU A 596 -6.55 -4.57 26.17
CA LEU A 596 -7.88 -3.97 26.06
C LEU A 596 -8.02 -3.13 24.78
N GLY A 597 -7.02 -2.32 24.44
CA GLY A 597 -7.01 -1.52 23.22
C GLY A 597 -7.00 -2.36 21.93
N SER A 598 -6.45 -3.59 22.01
CA SER A 598 -6.38 -4.54 20.91
C SER A 598 -7.63 -5.43 20.77
N VAL A 599 -8.60 -5.38 21.68
CA VAL A 599 -9.84 -6.19 21.59
C VAL A 599 -10.56 -6.06 20.23
N PRO A 600 -10.62 -4.88 19.58
CA PRO A 600 -11.22 -4.75 18.26
C PRO A 600 -10.53 -5.55 17.15
N VAL A 601 -9.38 -6.17 17.38
CA VAL A 601 -8.74 -7.11 16.43
C VAL A 601 -9.65 -8.28 16.07
N LEU A 602 -10.65 -8.60 16.90
CA LEU A 602 -11.69 -9.60 16.60
C LEU A 602 -12.41 -9.30 15.27
N VAL A 603 -12.56 -8.02 14.93
CA VAL A 603 -13.14 -7.58 13.66
C VAL A 603 -12.30 -8.05 12.47
N LEU A 604 -10.98 -8.25 12.63
CA LEU A 604 -10.11 -8.84 11.60
C LEU A 604 -10.03 -10.37 11.66
N ILE A 605 -10.01 -10.93 12.88
CA ILE A 605 -9.88 -12.38 13.09
C ILE A 605 -11.10 -13.13 12.56
N ILE A 606 -12.31 -12.69 12.90
CA ILE A 606 -13.55 -13.42 12.56
C ILE A 606 -13.69 -13.59 11.04
N PRO A 607 -13.57 -12.53 10.19
CA PRO A 607 -13.60 -12.72 8.75
C PRO A 607 -12.45 -13.59 8.22
N SER A 608 -11.25 -13.51 8.79
CA SER A 608 -10.13 -14.34 8.34
C SER A 608 -10.35 -15.83 8.63
N VAL A 609 -10.93 -16.15 9.79
CA VAL A 609 -11.32 -17.54 10.14
C VAL A 609 -12.46 -18.02 9.25
N LEU A 610 -13.49 -17.20 9.04
CA LEU A 610 -14.61 -17.53 8.15
C LEU A 610 -14.14 -17.75 6.71
N LEU A 611 -13.17 -16.96 6.25
CA LEU A 611 -12.56 -17.14 4.94
C LEU A 611 -11.97 -18.54 4.78
N GLY A 612 -11.09 -18.95 5.71
CA GLY A 612 -10.52 -20.30 5.67
C GLY A 612 -11.58 -21.41 5.80
N ALA A 613 -12.58 -21.21 6.67
CA ALA A 613 -13.65 -22.18 6.87
C ALA A 613 -14.53 -22.34 5.62
N PHE A 614 -14.84 -21.25 4.92
CA PHE A 614 -15.67 -21.29 3.72
C PHE A 614 -14.91 -21.87 2.52
N GLN A 615 -13.57 -21.75 2.49
CA GLN A 615 -12.74 -22.42 1.49
C GLN A 615 -12.80 -23.93 1.59
N LEU A 616 -12.90 -24.51 2.79
CA LEU A 616 -13.10 -25.95 2.97
C LEU A 616 -14.37 -26.45 2.28
N LEU A 617 -15.41 -25.62 2.31
CA LEU A 617 -16.72 -25.96 1.76
C LEU A 617 -16.89 -25.48 0.32
N SER A 618 -15.87 -24.87 -0.30
CA SER A 618 -15.97 -24.29 -1.66
C SER A 618 -16.43 -25.28 -2.74
N SER A 619 -16.21 -26.59 -2.54
CA SER A 619 -16.71 -27.65 -3.42
C SER A 619 -18.23 -27.85 -3.35
N ARG A 620 -18.88 -27.37 -2.28
CA ARG A 620 -20.32 -27.39 -2.10
C ARG A 620 -20.94 -26.16 -2.74
N GLU A 621 -22.14 -26.34 -3.28
CA GLU A 621 -22.90 -25.27 -3.89
C GLU A 621 -23.11 -24.11 -2.91
N GLY A 622 -22.86 -22.87 -3.36
CA GLY A 622 -23.02 -21.68 -2.52
C GLY A 622 -21.75 -21.20 -1.83
N TRP A 623 -20.91 -22.09 -1.30
CA TRP A 623 -19.89 -21.71 -0.32
C TRP A 623 -18.70 -20.92 -0.88
N GLU A 624 -18.39 -21.09 -2.15
CA GLU A 624 -17.30 -20.36 -2.78
C GLU A 624 -17.54 -18.84 -2.82
N VAL A 625 -18.73 -18.39 -3.18
CA VAL A 625 -19.05 -16.95 -3.16
C VAL A 625 -19.06 -16.42 -1.74
N LEU A 626 -19.49 -17.23 -0.77
CA LEU A 626 -19.44 -16.82 0.63
C LEU A 626 -17.99 -16.62 1.07
N SER A 627 -17.07 -17.50 0.65
CA SER A 627 -15.62 -17.29 0.78
C SER A 627 -15.18 -15.99 0.11
N ASP A 628 -15.61 -15.69 -1.11
CA ASP A 628 -15.25 -14.44 -1.81
C ASP A 628 -15.76 -13.18 -1.11
N ILE A 629 -17.01 -13.19 -0.65
CA ILE A 629 -17.63 -12.09 0.11
C ILE A 629 -16.86 -11.85 1.41
N VAL A 630 -16.54 -12.91 2.14
CA VAL A 630 -15.76 -12.81 3.37
C VAL A 630 -14.34 -12.36 3.10
N THR A 631 -13.73 -12.76 1.98
CA THR A 631 -12.44 -12.23 1.53
C THR A 631 -12.50 -10.72 1.36
N LEU A 632 -13.54 -10.22 0.68
CA LEU A 632 -13.74 -8.78 0.48
C LEU A 632 -13.94 -8.05 1.82
N LEU A 633 -14.69 -8.65 2.74
CA LEU A 633 -14.89 -8.09 4.08
C LEU A 633 -13.57 -8.00 4.85
N ALA A 634 -12.77 -9.06 4.83
CA ALA A 634 -11.43 -9.08 5.45
C ALA A 634 -10.51 -8.02 4.83
N LEU A 635 -10.50 -7.90 3.50
CA LEU A 635 -9.77 -6.85 2.77
C LEU A 635 -10.19 -5.45 3.23
N ALA A 636 -11.51 -5.18 3.28
CA ALA A 636 -12.04 -3.87 3.65
C ALA A 636 -11.70 -3.50 5.10
N MET A 637 -11.78 -4.45 6.03
CA MET A 637 -11.46 -4.23 7.44
C MET A 637 -9.96 -4.01 7.65
N GLN A 638 -9.10 -4.80 7.01
CA GLN A 638 -7.65 -4.61 7.09
C GLN A 638 -7.24 -3.24 6.52
N LEU A 639 -7.82 -2.86 5.38
CA LEU A 639 -7.59 -1.54 4.79
C LEU A 639 -8.06 -0.42 5.73
N GLY A 640 -9.28 -0.52 6.25
CA GLY A 640 -9.84 0.47 7.17
C GLY A 640 -8.96 0.68 8.40
N ALA A 641 -8.43 -0.41 8.97
CA ALA A 641 -7.51 -0.35 10.11
C ALA A 641 -6.20 0.37 9.77
N MET A 642 -5.55 0.03 8.65
CA MET A 642 -4.29 0.67 8.21
C MET A 642 -4.46 2.18 7.92
N ILE A 643 -5.56 2.58 7.26
CA ILE A 643 -5.86 4.00 7.04
C ILE A 643 -6.13 4.69 8.38
N GLY A 644 -6.88 4.04 9.27
CA GLY A 644 -7.15 4.52 10.62
C GLY A 644 -5.86 4.78 11.40
N PHE A 645 -4.91 3.85 11.37
CA PHE A 645 -3.58 3.99 11.97
C PHE A 645 -2.89 5.27 11.46
N ALA A 646 -2.74 5.42 10.14
CA ALA A 646 -2.04 6.57 9.57
C ALA A 646 -2.73 7.91 9.89
N ALA A 647 -4.06 7.94 9.79
CA ALA A 647 -4.85 9.13 10.07
C ALA A 647 -4.77 9.54 11.55
N VAL A 648 -4.76 8.57 12.47
CA VAL A 648 -4.63 8.85 13.91
C VAL A 648 -3.23 9.36 14.26
N VAL A 649 -2.18 8.77 13.70
CA VAL A 649 -0.80 9.24 13.92
C VAL A 649 -0.62 10.67 13.42
N GLU A 650 -1.14 10.99 12.22
CA GLU A 650 -1.10 12.35 11.68
C GLU A 650 -1.92 13.32 12.54
N LYS A 651 -3.15 12.95 12.91
CA LYS A 651 -4.01 13.77 13.77
C LYS A 651 -3.34 14.03 15.12
N ALA A 652 -2.68 13.03 15.70
CA ALA A 652 -2.00 13.14 16.99
C ALA A 652 -0.77 14.03 16.90
N SER A 653 0.04 13.92 15.85
CA SER A 653 1.25 14.75 15.70
C SER A 653 0.95 16.24 15.57
N VAL A 654 -0.18 16.59 14.95
CA VAL A 654 -0.66 17.98 14.87
C VAL A 654 -1.33 18.41 16.17
N LYS A 655 -2.26 17.59 16.69
CA LYS A 655 -3.06 17.96 17.85
C LYS A 655 -2.23 18.13 19.12
N TYR A 656 -1.21 17.30 19.30
CA TYR A 656 -0.35 17.32 20.48
C TYR A 656 1.00 17.98 20.20
N ALA A 657 1.16 18.73 19.12
CA ALA A 657 2.47 19.31 18.75
C ALA A 657 3.10 20.13 19.88
N ALA A 658 2.30 20.92 20.61
CA ALA A 658 2.77 21.69 21.77
C ALA A 658 3.17 20.77 22.94
N ASP A 659 2.34 19.79 23.28
CA ASP A 659 2.63 18.82 24.35
C ASP A 659 3.86 17.97 24.01
N LEU A 660 4.03 17.61 22.74
CA LEU A 660 5.18 16.90 22.19
C LEU A 660 6.44 17.78 22.23
N ALA A 661 6.36 19.11 22.19
CA ALA A 661 7.56 19.93 22.36
C ALA A 661 8.09 19.88 23.81
N VAL A 662 7.19 19.68 24.79
CA VAL A 662 7.50 19.71 26.23
C VAL A 662 7.87 18.33 26.79
N LEU A 663 7.42 17.25 26.15
CA LEU A 663 7.72 15.89 26.62
C LEU A 663 9.25 15.65 26.71
N PRO A 664 9.76 15.02 27.79
CA PRO A 664 11.18 14.77 27.92
C PRO A 664 11.67 13.85 26.80
N ILE A 665 12.87 14.15 26.30
CA ILE A 665 13.60 13.35 25.31
C ILE A 665 14.30 12.21 26.06
N ASP A 666 14.39 11.04 25.43
CA ASP A 666 15.25 9.96 25.95
C ASP A 666 16.71 10.37 25.74
N GLU A 667 17.33 10.80 26.83
CA GLU A 667 18.65 11.41 26.84
C GLU A 667 19.75 10.40 26.46
N GLU A 668 19.63 9.14 26.88
CA GLU A 668 20.57 8.08 26.49
C GLU A 668 20.53 7.86 24.97
N VAL A 669 19.32 7.88 24.38
CA VAL A 669 19.15 7.79 22.93
C VAL A 669 19.73 9.00 22.24
N ARG A 670 19.53 10.22 22.76
CA ARG A 670 20.12 11.45 22.22
C ARG A 670 21.64 11.37 22.19
N VAL A 671 22.27 10.97 23.29
CA VAL A 671 23.72 10.80 23.39
C VAL A 671 24.22 9.74 22.42
N LEU A 672 23.51 8.62 22.29
CA LEU A 672 23.87 7.57 21.34
C LEU A 672 23.72 8.02 19.89
N ASP A 673 22.65 8.75 19.55
CA ASP A 673 22.44 9.31 18.21
C ASP A 673 23.61 10.25 17.87
N GLU A 674 24.01 11.12 18.81
CA GLU A 674 25.18 12.01 18.65
C GLU A 674 26.49 11.24 18.48
N GLN A 675 26.67 10.11 19.18
CA GLN A 675 27.83 9.23 18.98
C GLN A 675 27.79 8.50 17.63
N GLN A 676 26.61 8.02 17.23
CA GLN A 676 26.41 7.33 15.97
C GLN A 676 26.56 8.26 14.77
N GLU A 677 26.30 9.57 14.91
CA GLU A 677 26.58 10.54 13.85
C GLU A 677 28.04 10.47 13.37
N VAL A 678 29.01 10.28 14.28
CA VAL A 678 30.42 10.12 13.93
C VAL A 678 30.64 8.85 13.11
N PHE A 679 30.10 7.72 13.57
CA PHE A 679 30.19 6.45 12.84
C PHE A 679 29.50 6.52 11.48
N VAL A 680 28.34 7.17 11.38
CA VAL A 680 27.58 7.35 10.14
C VAL A 680 28.34 8.24 9.17
N LYS A 681 29.00 9.31 9.65
CA LYS A 681 29.90 10.15 8.84
C LYS A 681 31.07 9.31 8.31
N ALA A 682 31.79 8.59 9.17
CA ALA A 682 32.89 7.72 8.77
C ALA A 682 32.43 6.58 7.83
N TRP A 683 31.24 6.01 8.05
CA TRP A 683 30.64 5.00 7.19
C TRP A 683 30.33 5.56 5.81
N ARG A 684 29.69 6.73 5.76
CA ARG A 684 29.40 7.44 4.51
C ARG A 684 30.70 7.66 3.74
N ASP A 685 31.71 8.18 4.40
CA ASP A 685 33.02 8.44 3.83
C ASP A 685 33.76 7.19 3.35
N ALA A 686 33.66 6.07 4.06
CA ALA A 686 34.22 4.78 3.65
C ALA A 686 33.47 4.16 2.47
N SER A 687 32.16 4.42 2.38
CA SER A 687 31.30 3.92 1.31
C SER A 687 31.34 4.77 0.04
N ASP A 688 32.04 5.91 0.08
CA ASP A 688 32.17 6.81 -1.06
C ASP A 688 33.11 6.23 -2.11
N TRP A 689 32.49 5.63 -3.12
CA TRP A 689 33.17 4.96 -4.21
C TRP A 689 33.84 5.91 -5.23
N THR A 690 33.72 7.23 -5.04
CA THR A 690 34.38 8.25 -5.88
C THR A 690 35.80 8.56 -5.40
N LYS A 691 36.10 8.24 -4.13
CA LYS A 691 37.45 8.38 -3.56
C LYS A 691 38.42 7.43 -4.26
N ALA A 692 39.61 7.93 -4.58
CA ALA A 692 40.66 7.18 -5.29
C ALA A 692 41.06 5.87 -4.58
N ASN A 693 40.94 5.85 -3.25
CA ASN A 693 41.31 4.70 -2.42
C ASN A 693 40.23 3.62 -2.34
N PHE A 694 39.10 3.77 -3.05
CA PHE A 694 38.03 2.77 -3.04
C PHE A 694 38.41 1.56 -3.90
N PRO A 695 38.51 0.34 -3.33
CA PRO A 695 38.98 -0.82 -4.08
C PRO A 695 38.05 -1.19 -5.24
N PRO A 696 38.56 -1.32 -6.49
CA PRO A 696 37.74 -1.66 -7.66
C PRO A 696 36.97 -2.98 -7.52
N VAL A 697 37.57 -3.97 -6.86
CA VAL A 697 36.95 -5.28 -6.59
C VAL A 697 35.68 -5.13 -5.73
N ARG A 698 35.70 -4.24 -4.73
CA ARG A 698 34.55 -3.98 -3.85
C ARG A 698 33.43 -3.26 -4.61
N LYS A 699 33.80 -2.40 -5.56
CA LYS A 699 32.85 -1.77 -6.50
C LYS A 699 32.21 -2.82 -7.40
N GLY A 700 33.01 -3.76 -7.89
CA GLY A 700 32.55 -4.91 -8.68
C GLY A 700 31.50 -5.74 -7.93
N PHE A 701 31.78 -6.17 -6.70
CA PHE A 701 30.81 -6.91 -5.88
C PHE A 701 29.49 -6.17 -5.69
N LEU A 702 29.55 -4.86 -5.45
CA LEU A 702 28.35 -4.05 -5.25
C LEU A 702 27.50 -3.95 -6.52
N LEU A 703 28.13 -3.71 -7.67
CA LEU A 703 27.43 -3.62 -8.96
C LEU A 703 26.87 -4.97 -9.40
N VAL A 704 27.64 -6.05 -9.25
CA VAL A 704 27.19 -7.42 -9.55
C VAL A 704 26.02 -7.79 -8.63
N GLY A 705 26.15 -7.57 -7.32
CA GLY A 705 25.07 -7.82 -6.37
C GLY A 705 23.79 -7.06 -6.70
N ALA A 706 23.91 -5.78 -7.08
CA ALA A 706 22.77 -4.97 -7.49
C ALA A 706 22.14 -5.49 -8.80
N ALA A 707 22.95 -5.83 -9.82
CA ALA A 707 22.46 -6.38 -11.07
C ALA A 707 21.73 -7.72 -10.87
N LEU A 708 22.30 -8.63 -10.07
CA LEU A 708 21.68 -9.90 -9.71
C LEU A 708 20.35 -9.69 -8.99
N THR A 709 20.31 -8.74 -8.04
CA THR A 709 19.09 -8.42 -7.28
C THR A 709 18.00 -7.84 -8.18
N ILE A 710 18.35 -6.88 -9.04
CA ILE A 710 17.44 -6.27 -10.00
C ILE A 710 16.88 -7.33 -10.95
N PHE A 711 17.74 -8.21 -11.46
CA PHE A 711 17.34 -9.28 -12.35
C PHE A 711 16.41 -10.27 -11.64
N ALA A 712 16.75 -10.72 -10.42
CA ALA A 712 15.89 -11.58 -9.61
C ALA A 712 14.54 -10.93 -9.30
N PHE A 713 14.51 -9.64 -8.96
CA PHE A 713 13.29 -8.88 -8.74
C PHE A 713 12.37 -8.89 -9.97
N HIS A 714 12.89 -8.53 -11.15
CA HIS A 714 12.09 -8.52 -12.37
C HIS A 714 11.70 -9.93 -12.82
N MET A 715 12.57 -10.92 -12.58
CA MET A 715 12.28 -12.32 -12.87
C MET A 715 11.08 -12.81 -12.04
N SER A 716 11.01 -12.43 -10.77
CA SER A 716 9.92 -12.79 -9.86
C SER A 716 8.55 -12.25 -10.29
N ILE A 717 8.54 -11.15 -11.05
CA ILE A 717 7.33 -10.47 -11.53
C ILE A 717 6.98 -10.97 -12.93
N GLY A 718 7.98 -11.12 -13.81
CA GLY A 718 7.81 -11.45 -15.22
C GLY A 718 7.64 -12.95 -15.49
N PHE A 719 8.13 -13.83 -14.62
CA PHE A 719 8.04 -15.28 -14.78
C PHE A 719 7.26 -15.92 -13.64
N ARG A 720 6.59 -17.05 -13.94
CA ARG A 720 6.00 -17.92 -12.91
C ARG A 720 7.13 -18.71 -12.24
N CYS A 721 7.77 -18.10 -11.22
CA CYS A 721 8.84 -18.71 -10.44
C CYS A 721 8.35 -19.79 -9.47
N PHE A 722 7.11 -19.67 -8.98
CA PHE A 722 6.51 -20.56 -7.99
C PHE A 722 5.12 -21.01 -8.44
N GLU A 723 4.72 -22.22 -8.07
CA GLU A 723 3.35 -22.70 -8.19
C GLU A 723 2.40 -21.93 -7.26
N ARG A 724 1.12 -21.89 -7.60
CA ARG A 724 0.10 -21.30 -6.74
C ARG A 724 -0.27 -22.32 -5.67
N VAL A 725 -0.11 -21.94 -4.41
CA VAL A 725 -0.52 -22.76 -3.26
C VAL A 725 -1.38 -21.89 -2.34
N SER A 726 -2.47 -22.46 -1.87
CA SER A 726 -3.35 -21.93 -0.81
C SER A 726 -3.20 -22.75 0.47
N VAL A 727 -3.55 -22.15 1.60
CA VAL A 727 -3.58 -22.85 2.90
C VAL A 727 -4.61 -23.99 2.92
N ALA A 728 -5.64 -23.90 2.08
CA ALA A 728 -6.66 -24.95 1.93
C ALA A 728 -6.20 -26.13 1.05
N ASP A 729 -5.08 -26.01 0.31
CA ASP A 729 -4.60 -27.07 -0.57
C ASP A 729 -4.06 -28.25 0.25
N ARG A 730 -4.34 -29.47 -0.20
CA ARG A 730 -3.86 -30.69 0.45
C ARG A 730 -2.39 -30.93 0.13
N TYR A 731 -1.59 -31.21 1.16
CA TYR A 731 -0.15 -31.41 1.04
C TYR A 731 0.24 -32.57 0.10
N HIS A 732 -0.57 -33.61 0.07
CA HIS A 732 -0.32 -34.80 -0.74
C HIS A 732 -0.77 -34.65 -2.20
N ASP A 733 -1.58 -33.64 -2.50
CA ASP A 733 -2.11 -33.39 -3.85
C ASP A 733 -1.18 -32.42 -4.61
N PRO A 734 -1.19 -32.46 -5.96
CA PRO A 734 -0.49 -31.45 -6.76
C PRO A 734 -1.07 -30.07 -6.47
N PRO A 735 -0.21 -29.01 -6.39
CA PRO A 735 1.17 -28.98 -6.89
C PRO A 735 2.27 -29.40 -5.89
N ILE A 736 1.94 -29.67 -4.61
CA ILE A 736 2.94 -30.03 -3.60
C ILE A 736 3.37 -31.49 -3.77
N SER A 737 2.43 -32.41 -3.96
CA SER A 737 2.68 -33.84 -4.16
C SER A 737 3.63 -34.44 -3.12
N SER A 738 3.42 -34.11 -1.84
CA SER A 738 4.25 -34.53 -0.69
C SER A 738 5.70 -34.05 -0.67
N ASN A 739 6.12 -33.18 -1.59
CA ASN A 739 7.46 -32.60 -1.60
C ASN A 739 7.35 -31.05 -1.69
N PRO A 740 7.74 -30.31 -0.64
CA PRO A 740 7.56 -28.86 -0.60
C PRO A 740 8.36 -28.12 -1.68
N PHE A 741 9.41 -28.75 -2.23
CA PHE A 741 10.22 -28.17 -3.30
C PHE A 741 9.55 -28.23 -4.68
N ASN A 742 8.50 -29.03 -4.86
CA ASN A 742 7.74 -29.10 -6.12
C ASN A 742 7.05 -27.77 -6.47
N VAL A 743 6.83 -26.92 -5.47
CA VAL A 743 6.29 -25.56 -5.65
C VAL A 743 7.27 -24.66 -6.41
N ILE A 744 8.56 -25.00 -6.45
CA ILE A 744 9.59 -24.19 -7.10
C ILE A 744 9.75 -24.63 -8.55
N ARG A 745 9.31 -23.78 -9.49
CA ARG A 745 9.49 -24.01 -10.93
C ARG A 745 10.96 -23.77 -11.34
N PRO A 746 11.40 -24.22 -12.53
CA PRO A 746 12.79 -23.98 -12.98
C PRO A 746 13.24 -22.51 -12.92
N PRO A 747 12.41 -21.51 -13.32
CA PRO A 747 12.73 -20.10 -13.11
C PRO A 747 12.91 -19.70 -11.63
N GLY A 748 12.20 -20.37 -10.71
CA GLY A 748 12.31 -20.15 -9.27
C GLY A 748 13.65 -20.61 -8.72
N TRP A 749 14.19 -21.74 -9.18
CA TRP A 749 15.54 -22.19 -8.79
C TRP A 749 16.63 -21.21 -9.22
N ALA A 750 16.54 -20.70 -10.45
CA ALA A 750 17.44 -19.65 -10.91
C ALA A 750 17.32 -18.38 -10.04
N LEU A 751 16.10 -17.96 -9.71
CA LEU A 751 15.85 -16.84 -8.80
C LEU A 751 16.47 -17.04 -7.41
N LEU A 752 16.39 -18.24 -6.83
CA LEU A 752 17.02 -18.56 -5.53
C LEU A 752 18.55 -18.49 -5.59
N ILE A 753 19.15 -18.98 -6.68
CA ILE A 753 20.61 -18.88 -6.89
C ILE A 753 21.03 -17.41 -6.98
N LEU A 754 20.32 -16.60 -7.77
CA LEU A 754 20.57 -15.16 -7.89
C LEU A 754 20.45 -14.45 -6.54
N PHE A 755 19.44 -14.81 -5.74
CA PHE A 755 19.24 -14.29 -4.39
C PHE A 755 20.41 -14.63 -3.46
N LEU A 756 20.89 -15.88 -3.46
CA LEU A 756 22.03 -16.30 -2.64
C LEU A 756 23.33 -15.59 -3.05
N LEU A 757 23.57 -15.46 -4.36
CA LEU A 757 24.75 -14.75 -4.88
C LEU A 757 24.71 -13.26 -4.54
N ALA A 758 23.56 -12.60 -4.70
CA ALA A 758 23.37 -11.21 -4.30
C ALA A 758 23.59 -11.00 -2.79
N THR A 759 23.11 -11.94 -1.97
CA THR A 759 23.32 -11.95 -0.52
C THR A 759 24.81 -12.08 -0.18
N ALA A 760 25.52 -13.00 -0.83
CA ALA A 760 26.98 -13.13 -0.64
C ALA A 760 27.72 -11.84 -1.02
N CYS A 761 27.38 -11.22 -2.16
CA CYS A 761 27.97 -9.95 -2.59
C CYS A 761 27.80 -8.83 -1.54
N ILE A 762 26.59 -8.65 -0.99
CA ILE A 762 26.36 -7.60 0.00
C ILE A 762 27.01 -7.91 1.35
N LEU A 763 27.09 -9.17 1.77
CA LEU A 763 27.79 -9.55 3.01
C LEU A 763 29.30 -9.31 2.89
N ILE A 764 29.90 -9.67 1.75
CA ILE A 764 31.31 -9.42 1.45
C ILE A 764 31.60 -7.91 1.40
N HIS A 765 30.68 -7.12 0.84
CA HIS A 765 30.81 -5.66 0.80
C HIS A 765 30.66 -5.03 2.20
N ARG A 766 29.64 -5.41 2.97
CA ARG A 766 29.38 -4.86 4.31
C ARG A 766 30.46 -5.23 5.33
N SER A 767 31.01 -6.44 5.27
CA SER A 767 32.11 -6.84 6.16
C SER A 767 33.36 -5.99 5.94
N TRP A 768 33.72 -5.76 4.67
CA TRP A 768 34.80 -4.85 4.32
C TRP A 768 34.51 -3.41 4.74
N LEU A 769 33.31 -2.91 4.47
CA LEU A 769 32.92 -1.54 4.79
C LEU A 769 32.95 -1.30 6.30
N THR A 770 32.44 -2.24 7.10
CA THR A 770 32.48 -2.17 8.56
C THR A 770 33.92 -2.13 9.07
N LYS A 771 34.80 -2.98 8.55
CA LYS A 771 36.22 -2.96 8.92
C LYS A 771 36.85 -1.61 8.59
N ARG A 772 36.59 -1.08 7.39
CA ARG A 772 37.14 0.21 6.94
C ARG A 772 36.62 1.38 7.79
N THR A 773 35.34 1.39 8.12
CA THR A 773 34.75 2.41 8.99
C THR A 773 35.39 2.38 10.38
N ASN A 774 35.59 1.19 10.95
CA ASN A 774 36.25 1.06 12.25
C ASN A 774 37.70 1.58 12.20
N GLU A 775 38.44 1.32 11.11
CA GLU A 775 39.79 1.87 10.91
C GLU A 775 39.79 3.40 10.86
N LEU A 776 38.82 4.02 10.18
CA LEU A 776 38.69 5.49 10.09
C LEU A 776 38.24 6.14 11.40
N VAL A 777 37.39 5.47 12.17
CA VAL A 777 37.01 5.96 13.50
C VAL A 777 38.19 5.84 14.46
N ALA A 778 38.95 4.73 14.39
CA ALA A 778 40.11 4.49 15.23
C ALA A 778 41.31 5.40 14.91
N SER A 779 41.44 5.90 13.68
CA SER A 779 42.49 6.85 13.30
C SER A 779 42.31 8.24 13.91
N GLY A 780 41.18 8.53 14.57
CA GLY A 780 40.91 9.83 15.18
C GLY A 780 40.55 10.94 14.18
N GLU A 781 40.58 10.66 12.88
CA GLU A 781 40.33 11.63 11.80
C GLU A 781 38.93 12.29 11.89
N TYR A 782 38.00 11.65 12.60
CA TYR A 782 36.64 12.17 12.87
C TYR A 782 36.38 12.51 14.35
N ALA A 783 37.37 12.36 15.24
CA ALA A 783 37.28 12.74 16.65
C ALA A 783 37.45 14.26 16.83
N ASP A 784 38.35 14.89 16.08
CA ASP A 784 38.67 16.33 16.18
C ASP A 784 37.53 17.25 15.70
N ALA A 785 36.64 16.76 14.84
CA ALA A 785 35.44 17.49 14.42
C ALA A 785 34.43 17.72 15.57
N ARG A 786 34.59 16.98 16.68
CA ARG A 786 33.71 17.05 17.86
C ARG A 786 34.02 18.27 18.73
N GLU A 787 35.30 18.64 18.87
CA GLU A 787 35.72 19.81 19.65
C GLU A 787 35.29 21.14 18.98
N GLY A 788 35.38 21.23 17.65
CA GLY A 788 34.98 22.44 16.91
C GLY A 788 33.45 22.69 16.86
N ASP A 789 32.62 21.64 16.97
CA ASP A 789 31.16 21.77 17.06
C ASP A 789 30.67 21.99 18.50
N GLU A 790 31.38 21.47 19.52
CA GLU A 790 31.14 21.81 20.93
C GLU A 790 31.43 23.30 21.20
N GLU A 791 32.53 23.84 20.68
CA GLU A 791 32.89 25.26 20.82
C GLU A 791 31.82 26.19 20.20
N LYS A 792 31.21 25.78 19.08
CA LYS A 792 30.08 26.50 18.45
C LYS A 792 28.75 26.34 19.18
N ARG A 793 28.52 25.23 19.88
CA ARG A 793 27.28 25.01 20.67
C ARG A 793 27.34 25.65 22.05
N THR A 794 28.54 25.84 22.63
CA THR A 794 28.74 26.60 23.87
C THR A 794 28.74 28.12 23.67
N ALA A 795 28.72 28.59 22.41
CA ALA A 795 28.51 30.00 22.12
C ALA A 795 27.16 30.45 22.69
N PRO A 796 27.11 31.47 23.55
CA PRO A 796 25.87 31.89 24.20
C PRO A 796 24.84 32.27 23.13
N LEU A 797 23.64 31.67 23.22
CA LEU A 797 22.48 32.06 22.43
C LEU A 797 22.29 33.58 22.51
N PRO A 798 22.03 34.28 21.39
CA PRO A 798 21.82 35.72 21.40
C PRO A 798 20.71 36.07 22.39
N ALA A 799 21.03 36.91 23.37
CA ALA A 799 20.22 37.25 24.55
C ALA A 799 18.83 37.88 24.26
N ALA A 800 18.43 37.98 22.98
CA ALA A 800 17.21 38.65 22.55
C ALA A 800 15.92 37.81 22.64
N ALA A 801 15.98 36.52 23.03
CA ALA A 801 14.81 35.62 23.00
C ALA A 801 14.23 35.22 24.37
N ILE A 802 14.79 35.67 25.50
CA ILE A 802 14.46 35.14 26.85
C ILE A 802 13.65 36.11 27.74
N ASN A 803 13.40 37.35 27.31
CA ASN A 803 12.68 38.33 28.14
C ASN A 803 11.18 38.46 27.82
N THR A 804 10.44 37.35 27.79
CA THR A 804 8.98 37.39 28.02
C THR A 804 8.67 36.75 29.36
N PRO A 805 8.12 37.50 30.34
CA PRO A 805 7.81 36.94 31.65
C PRO A 805 6.70 35.88 31.51
N VAL A 806 7.06 34.63 31.79
CA VAL A 806 6.13 33.52 31.91
C VAL A 806 5.20 33.79 33.10
N ARG A 807 3.92 34.05 32.84
CA ARG A 807 2.89 34.06 33.90
C ARG A 807 2.75 32.65 34.46
N PRO A 808 2.77 32.46 35.80
CA PRO A 808 2.39 31.19 36.38
C PRO A 808 0.93 30.85 36.02
N PRO A 809 0.60 29.56 35.82
CA PRO A 809 -0.76 29.14 35.53
C PRO A 809 -1.68 29.44 36.74
N PRO A 810 -2.95 29.82 36.52
CA PRO A 810 -3.88 30.02 37.61
C PRO A 810 -4.12 28.70 38.33
N GLU A 811 -4.00 28.72 39.66
CA GLU A 811 -4.38 27.63 40.54
C GLU A 811 -5.84 27.22 40.26
N ALA A 812 -6.00 26.03 39.68
CA ALA A 812 -7.30 25.40 39.55
C ALA A 812 -7.79 24.98 40.94
N LYS A 813 -8.63 25.81 41.56
CA LYS A 813 -9.45 25.40 42.71
C LYS A 813 -10.32 24.22 42.28
N LEU A 814 -10.05 23.03 42.83
CA LEU A 814 -10.97 21.90 42.76
C LEU A 814 -12.32 22.33 43.36
N GLN A 815 -13.36 22.36 42.51
CA GLN A 815 -14.74 22.29 42.99
C GLN A 815 -15.08 20.81 43.23
N PRO A 816 -15.70 20.44 44.36
CA PRO A 816 -16.13 19.07 44.60
C PRO A 816 -17.26 18.69 43.63
N ALA A 817 -17.14 17.48 43.09
CA ALA A 817 -18.08 16.90 42.14
C ALA A 817 -19.50 16.82 42.74
N GLY A 818 -20.46 17.39 42.01
CA GLY A 818 -21.89 17.20 42.29
C GLY A 818 -22.30 15.75 42.09
N HIS A 819 -23.13 15.27 43.03
CA HIS A 819 -23.77 13.96 43.02
C HIS A 819 -24.48 13.65 41.69
N PRO A 820 -24.33 12.44 41.13
CA PRO A 820 -25.25 11.94 40.13
C PRO A 820 -26.55 11.45 40.79
N GLY A 821 -27.66 11.86 40.20
CA GLY A 821 -29.01 11.59 40.67
C GLY A 821 -29.33 10.10 40.84
N SER A 822 -30.07 9.84 41.90
CA SER A 822 -30.73 8.59 42.27
C SER A 822 -31.69 8.12 41.16
N PHE A 823 -31.46 6.90 40.67
CA PHE A 823 -32.53 6.06 40.11
C PHE A 823 -32.83 4.98 41.16
N ASP A 824 -34.00 5.12 41.80
CA ASP A 824 -34.56 4.12 42.70
C ASP A 824 -35.10 2.94 41.89
N VAL A 825 -34.51 1.76 42.08
CA VAL A 825 -35.19 0.48 41.87
C VAL A 825 -34.89 -0.40 43.09
N ALA A 826 -35.90 -0.52 43.94
CA ALA A 826 -35.87 -1.34 45.14
C ALA A 826 -35.94 -2.83 44.79
N LEU A 827 -35.01 -3.63 45.31
CA LEU A 827 -35.17 -5.07 45.51
C LEU A 827 -34.42 -5.47 46.79
N ASN A 828 -35.20 -5.70 47.84
CA ASN A 828 -34.79 -6.20 49.15
C ASN A 828 -34.41 -7.68 49.07
N VAL A 829 -33.18 -8.03 49.48
CA VAL A 829 -32.86 -9.37 50.02
C VAL A 829 -31.82 -9.19 51.15
N PRO A 830 -32.04 -9.72 52.37
CA PRO A 830 -31.09 -9.60 53.47
C PRO A 830 -30.14 -10.81 53.53
N VAL A 831 -28.84 -10.55 53.72
CA VAL A 831 -27.83 -11.58 54.06
C VAL A 831 -26.94 -11.02 55.19
N PRO A 832 -26.57 -11.82 56.21
CA PRO A 832 -26.14 -11.37 57.55
C PRO A 832 -24.64 -11.02 57.65
N PRO A 833 -24.18 -10.39 58.76
CA PRO A 833 -22.83 -9.85 58.86
C PRO A 833 -21.77 -10.94 59.13
N ALA A 834 -20.62 -10.78 58.47
CA ALA A 834 -19.39 -11.50 58.78
C ALA A 834 -18.75 -10.98 60.09
N PRO A 835 -18.14 -11.85 60.91
CA PRO A 835 -17.43 -11.43 62.10
C PRO A 835 -16.00 -10.96 61.77
N ALA A 836 -15.58 -9.93 62.49
CA ALA A 836 -14.21 -9.46 62.59
C ALA A 836 -13.33 -10.47 63.35
N LEU A 837 -12.04 -10.54 62.99
CA LEU A 837 -10.89 -10.79 63.87
C LEU A 837 -9.62 -10.60 63.00
N ASN A 838 -8.89 -9.50 63.12
CA ASN A 838 -7.96 -9.06 64.17
C ASN A 838 -6.54 -9.64 63.99
N VAL A 839 -5.62 -8.70 64.05
CA VAL A 839 -4.19 -8.75 63.76
C VAL A 839 -3.43 -9.26 64.99
N LYS A 840 -2.47 -10.18 64.82
CA LYS A 840 -1.09 -10.09 65.35
C LYS A 840 -0.33 -11.42 65.29
N GLU A 841 1.00 -11.26 65.23
CA GLU A 841 2.08 -12.24 65.46
C GLU A 841 2.35 -13.25 64.33
N SER A 842 3.60 -13.57 63.99
CA SER A 842 4.91 -13.04 64.37
C SER A 842 5.86 -13.32 63.20
N ALA A 843 6.89 -12.49 63.08
CA ALA A 843 8.13 -12.91 62.44
C ALA A 843 8.78 -13.96 63.36
N ASP A 844 9.16 -15.11 62.82
CA ASP A 844 10.57 -15.53 62.75
C ASP A 844 10.67 -16.99 62.31
N HIS A 845 11.80 -17.27 61.66
CA HIS A 845 12.43 -18.56 61.48
C HIS A 845 12.14 -19.44 60.23
N ILE A 846 13.20 -19.49 59.40
CA ILE A 846 13.87 -20.70 58.90
C ILE A 846 13.46 -21.20 57.50
N SER A 847 14.31 -20.81 56.55
CA SER A 847 14.99 -21.63 55.53
C SER A 847 14.39 -22.96 55.03
N ARG A 848 14.54 -23.12 53.70
CA ARG A 848 14.56 -24.34 52.84
C ARG A 848 13.24 -24.70 52.16
N ALA A 849 13.09 -24.31 50.90
CA ALA A 849 13.40 -25.10 49.70
C ALA A 849 13.34 -24.22 48.46
#